data_AF-A0A955WWF3-F1
#
_entry.id   AF-A0A955WWF3-F1
#
_cell.length_a   1.000
_cell.length_b   1.000
_cell.length_c   1.000
_cell.angle_alpha   90.00
_cell.angle_beta   90.00
_cell.angle_gamma   90.00
#
_symmetry.space_group_name_H-M   'P 1'
#
loop_
_entity.id
_entity.type
_entity.pdbx_description
1 polymer ?
#
loop_
_entity_poly.entity_id
_entity_poly.type
_entity_poly.pdbx_seq_one_letter_code
_entity_poly.pdbx_strand_id
1 'polypeptide(L)'
;MPESDPPGSAALVAEGAPAEVDAFDQAALRLRARARWMPAAVGLASLLPYEVIEGRPQFLWDLVGELPAAGLLAYLAPLLGAAAIALARWRLARAAHLAIAALTALGAMAVLIKLGADATAWDVTALPESFSRRAGLPLAALALTAAGAGLTFAPRTRRLGHGVLVGALATALLFYLWPGRGEAPMATLVRIIEQLPDLPHWRFQVGYGILGLLMAWPLLVALGGLWHLARPAPDANPLVAIVALYGLPLMLAMLIFRALPTAPEGWDVFTAAGGIVVFVGVVGLLAAALEVLLAAALAPDPEAPPPALRRPGLIGLAVLVALSAAQWALARPPAKGIEWAQGGPTAEADALFGELLPQWNRARYQWDRRARATTGGQALIEVKAQGNAVLQAAKAIDPALAAALQRLVTEARDLHVAGRAWHERLGEVNAAARKAGLPYYLDPSVLTFAHDGEKRRHFRMRSYRVDRVRRFEADGARFATLRVERLDQLEAGQPMLGFSRDRQPFALVNLAEIRDFEQNLLDGASEQPPVCGEARTGAALPGMVRCGALLVRVLDGHREQLAELIARLTDRHELQHQIDGPLMPMAGAVLAALPGRSPALQARVNREVSAYCAELTAADVPPHLGLLHLAPFALNGRGHYLAHVARIIFAALGERSVTTADGETDQA
;
A
#
# COMPACT_ATOMS: atom_id res chain seq x y z
N MET A 1 59.97 -69.42 -12.36
CA MET A 1 61.23 -68.62 -12.28
C MET A 1 61.13 -67.49 -13.28
N PRO A 2 61.70 -66.32 -12.98
CA PRO A 2 60.95 -65.07 -13.08
C PRO A 2 60.89 -64.48 -14.49
N GLU A 3 59.74 -63.87 -14.79
CA GLU A 3 59.61 -62.89 -15.87
C GLU A 3 60.37 -61.61 -15.47
N SER A 4 60.96 -60.96 -16.47
CA SER A 4 61.75 -59.74 -16.30
C SER A 4 60.87 -58.50 -16.44
N ASP A 5 60.63 -57.79 -15.33
CA ASP A 5 60.05 -56.45 -15.36
C ASP A 5 60.96 -55.47 -16.15
N PRO A 6 60.41 -54.68 -17.09
CA PRO A 6 61.17 -53.60 -17.72
C PRO A 6 61.35 -52.43 -16.74
N PRO A 7 62.52 -51.77 -16.71
CA PRO A 7 62.81 -50.75 -15.73
C PRO A 7 62.12 -49.41 -16.02
N GLY A 8 61.45 -48.88 -15.00
CA GLY A 8 61.45 -47.45 -14.69
C GLY A 8 60.99 -46.48 -15.78
N SER A 9 59.68 -46.41 -16.04
CA SER A 9 59.09 -45.10 -16.34
C SER A 9 58.86 -44.35 -15.02
N ALA A 10 59.88 -43.60 -14.59
CA ALA A 10 59.69 -42.58 -13.56
C ALA A 10 58.82 -41.47 -14.17
N ALA A 11 57.50 -41.69 -14.14
CA ALA A 11 56.53 -40.67 -14.47
C ALA A 11 56.75 -39.51 -13.51
N LEU A 12 57.38 -38.45 -14.03
CA LEU A 12 57.31 -37.13 -13.44
C LEU A 12 55.83 -36.82 -13.28
N VAL A 13 55.32 -36.99 -12.05
CA VAL A 13 54.13 -36.29 -11.59
C VAL A 13 54.54 -34.83 -11.62
N ALA A 14 54.37 -34.22 -12.79
CA ALA A 14 54.27 -32.78 -12.87
C ALA A 14 53.16 -32.44 -11.88
N GLU A 15 53.52 -31.71 -10.82
CA GLU A 15 52.57 -30.94 -10.03
C GLU A 15 51.96 -29.92 -10.99
N GLY A 16 50.96 -30.38 -11.75
CA GLY A 16 50.17 -29.55 -12.62
C GLY A 16 49.56 -28.51 -11.71
N ALA A 17 50.06 -27.27 -11.84
CA ALA A 17 49.61 -26.14 -11.03
C ALA A 17 48.10 -26.21 -10.92
N PRO A 18 47.54 -26.33 -9.69
CA PRO A 18 46.18 -26.82 -9.48
C PRO A 18 45.26 -26.02 -10.37
N ALA A 19 44.66 -26.71 -11.35
CA ALA A 19 44.05 -26.09 -12.52
C ALA A 19 43.23 -24.89 -12.05
N GLU A 20 43.57 -23.69 -12.52
CA GLU A 20 42.99 -22.42 -12.06
C GLU A 20 41.50 -22.43 -12.42
N VAL A 21 40.68 -23.08 -11.58
CA VAL A 21 39.28 -23.40 -11.88
C VAL A 21 38.59 -22.07 -12.12
N ASP A 22 38.21 -21.84 -13.37
CA ASP A 22 37.85 -20.50 -13.81
C ASP A 22 36.73 -19.96 -12.89
N ALA A 23 36.93 -18.76 -12.34
CA ALA A 23 35.94 -18.14 -11.49
C ALA A 23 34.60 -17.99 -12.22
N PHE A 24 34.64 -17.88 -13.56
CA PHE A 24 33.46 -17.95 -14.42
C PHE A 24 32.71 -19.29 -14.30
N ASP A 25 33.41 -20.43 -14.33
CA ASP A 25 32.78 -21.77 -14.23
C ASP A 25 32.15 -21.99 -12.85
N GLN A 26 32.81 -21.56 -11.79
CA GLN A 26 32.25 -21.66 -10.43
C GLN A 26 30.99 -20.79 -10.28
N ALA A 27 31.02 -19.55 -10.78
CA ALA A 27 29.87 -18.66 -10.83
C ALA A 27 28.73 -19.25 -11.69
N ALA A 28 29.06 -19.85 -12.84
CA ALA A 28 28.11 -20.49 -13.74
C ALA A 28 27.45 -21.72 -13.11
N LEU A 29 28.21 -22.54 -12.37
CA LEU A 29 27.69 -23.65 -11.58
C LEU A 29 26.76 -23.17 -10.46
N ARG A 30 27.15 -22.11 -9.71
CA ARG A 30 26.28 -21.47 -8.70
C ARG A 30 24.98 -20.96 -9.32
N LEU A 31 25.04 -20.25 -10.43
CA LEU A 31 23.86 -19.73 -11.14
C LEU A 31 22.96 -20.87 -11.61
N ARG A 32 23.50 -21.90 -12.26
CA ARG A 32 22.73 -23.07 -12.72
C ARG A 32 22.08 -23.79 -11.54
N ALA A 33 22.80 -24.01 -10.44
CA ALA A 33 22.29 -24.66 -9.24
C ALA A 33 21.15 -23.87 -8.59
N ARG A 34 21.32 -22.54 -8.41
CA ARG A 34 20.27 -21.66 -7.87
C ARG A 34 19.06 -21.60 -8.81
N ALA A 35 19.26 -21.44 -10.11
CA ALA A 35 18.19 -21.47 -11.11
C ALA A 35 17.46 -22.83 -11.23
N ARG A 36 17.95 -23.91 -10.60
CA ARG A 36 17.22 -25.20 -10.53
C ARG A 36 16.06 -25.15 -9.54
N TRP A 37 16.29 -24.56 -8.37
CA TRP A 37 15.39 -24.68 -7.22
C TRP A 37 14.74 -23.37 -6.83
N MET A 38 15.43 -22.23 -7.02
CA MET A 38 14.90 -20.93 -6.62
C MET A 38 13.69 -20.47 -7.45
N PRO A 39 13.51 -20.86 -8.73
CA PRO A 39 12.24 -20.64 -9.41
C PRO A 39 11.07 -21.34 -8.72
N ALA A 40 11.24 -22.57 -8.23
CA ALA A 40 10.19 -23.24 -7.48
C ALA A 40 9.88 -22.49 -6.18
N ALA A 41 10.91 -22.07 -5.41
CA ALA A 41 10.71 -21.28 -4.20
C ALA A 41 9.98 -19.94 -4.47
N VAL A 42 10.39 -19.19 -5.49
CA VAL A 42 9.78 -17.89 -5.86
C VAL A 42 8.36 -18.07 -6.42
N GLY A 43 8.09 -19.16 -7.17
CA GLY A 43 6.75 -19.47 -7.65
C GLY A 43 5.80 -19.92 -6.53
N LEU A 44 6.30 -20.70 -5.56
CA LEU A 44 5.55 -21.10 -4.36
C LEU A 44 5.26 -19.90 -3.44
N ALA A 45 5.97 -18.77 -3.58
CA ALA A 45 5.63 -17.53 -2.88
C ALA A 45 4.19 -17.06 -3.18
N SER A 46 3.71 -17.28 -4.41
CA SER A 46 2.33 -16.99 -4.83
C SER A 46 1.30 -17.99 -4.29
N LEU A 47 1.70 -18.96 -3.46
CA LEU A 47 0.80 -19.85 -2.68
C LEU A 47 0.84 -19.57 -1.18
N LEU A 48 1.75 -18.70 -0.70
CA LEU A 48 1.74 -18.25 0.69
C LEU A 48 0.52 -17.36 0.94
N PRO A 49 0.02 -17.28 2.19
CA PRO A 49 -0.94 -16.27 2.59
C PRO A 49 -0.45 -14.86 2.19
N TYR A 50 -1.33 -14.14 1.49
CA TYR A 50 -1.13 -12.76 1.07
C TYR A 50 -1.10 -11.79 2.26
N GLU A 51 -2.00 -12.05 3.21
CA GLU A 51 -2.11 -11.34 4.48
C GLU A 51 -2.72 -12.31 5.51
N VAL A 52 -2.40 -12.11 6.79
CA VAL A 52 -3.06 -12.81 7.90
C VAL A 52 -3.89 -11.78 8.68
N ILE A 53 -5.21 -11.90 8.61
CA ILE A 53 -6.15 -10.94 9.21
C ILE A 53 -6.81 -11.61 10.41
N GLU A 54 -6.37 -11.24 11.63
CA GLU A 54 -6.80 -11.86 12.89
C GLU A 54 -6.66 -13.40 12.85
N GLY A 55 -5.41 -13.86 12.65
CA GLY A 55 -5.05 -15.29 12.59
C GLY A 55 -5.39 -15.98 11.25
N ARG A 56 -6.48 -15.57 10.61
CA ARG A 56 -6.94 -16.19 9.36
C ARG A 56 -6.09 -15.78 8.15
N PRO A 57 -5.45 -16.72 7.43
CA PRO A 57 -4.77 -16.42 6.18
C PRO A 57 -5.78 -16.02 5.10
N GLN A 58 -5.41 -15.06 4.25
CA GLN A 58 -6.08 -14.72 3.00
C GLN A 58 -5.17 -15.14 1.84
N PHE A 59 -5.70 -15.83 0.84
CA PHE A 59 -4.92 -16.29 -0.31
C PHE A 59 -5.31 -15.56 -1.60
N LEU A 60 -4.55 -15.76 -2.68
CA LEU A 60 -4.85 -15.13 -3.98
C LEU A 60 -6.27 -15.41 -4.44
N TRP A 61 -6.72 -16.67 -4.38
CA TRP A 61 -8.01 -17.07 -4.94
C TRP A 61 -9.19 -16.43 -4.19
N ASP A 62 -9.01 -16.09 -2.92
CA ASP A 62 -9.99 -15.33 -2.11
C ASP A 62 -10.08 -13.85 -2.57
N LEU A 63 -8.98 -13.33 -3.14
CA LEU A 63 -8.82 -11.94 -3.55
C LEU A 63 -8.80 -11.73 -5.06
N VAL A 64 -8.87 -12.78 -5.90
CA VAL A 64 -8.67 -12.65 -7.35
C VAL A 64 -9.76 -11.80 -8.00
N GLY A 65 -11.00 -11.90 -7.50
CA GLY A 65 -12.12 -11.03 -7.86
C GLY A 65 -12.12 -9.67 -7.14
N GLU A 66 -11.19 -9.44 -6.20
CA GLU A 66 -10.89 -8.15 -5.56
C GLU A 66 -9.60 -7.50 -6.09
N LEU A 67 -8.90 -8.20 -6.99
CA LEU A 67 -7.81 -7.79 -7.89
C LEU A 67 -8.15 -6.75 -8.99
N PRO A 68 -7.56 -5.54 -9.14
CA PRO A 68 -7.59 -4.91 -10.46
C PRO A 68 -6.60 -5.64 -11.37
N ALA A 69 -6.73 -5.55 -12.69
CA ALA A 69 -5.80 -6.23 -13.61
C ALA A 69 -4.32 -5.93 -13.30
N ALA A 70 -3.99 -4.67 -12.96
CA ALA A 70 -2.65 -4.27 -12.53
C ALA A 70 -2.19 -4.94 -11.22
N GLY A 71 -3.09 -5.10 -10.23
CA GLY A 71 -2.79 -5.76 -8.95
C GLY A 71 -2.70 -7.29 -9.08
N LEU A 72 -3.52 -7.89 -9.95
CA LEU A 72 -3.42 -9.30 -10.30
C LEU A 72 -2.10 -9.62 -11.01
N LEU A 73 -1.70 -8.79 -11.97
CA LEU A 73 -0.39 -8.92 -12.65
C LEU A 73 0.78 -8.75 -11.67
N ALA A 74 0.70 -7.81 -10.73
CA ALA A 74 1.68 -7.64 -9.65
C ALA A 74 1.78 -8.89 -8.76
N TYR A 75 0.64 -9.47 -8.36
CA TYR A 75 0.64 -10.69 -7.55
C TYR A 75 1.19 -11.90 -8.31
N LEU A 76 0.86 -12.05 -9.59
CA LEU A 76 1.34 -13.15 -10.43
C LEU A 76 2.80 -12.96 -10.88
N ALA A 77 3.39 -11.79 -10.67
CA ALA A 77 4.75 -11.47 -11.13
C ALA A 77 5.85 -12.44 -10.61
N PRO A 78 5.83 -12.93 -9.35
CA PRO A 78 6.77 -13.95 -8.88
C PRO A 78 6.61 -15.29 -9.61
N LEU A 79 5.38 -15.75 -9.83
CA LEU A 79 5.09 -16.98 -10.57
C LEU A 79 5.54 -16.88 -12.04
N LEU A 80 5.26 -15.75 -12.70
CA LEU A 80 5.66 -15.48 -14.08
C LEU A 80 7.19 -15.36 -14.20
N GLY A 81 7.84 -14.65 -13.27
CA GLY A 81 9.30 -14.53 -13.20
C GLY A 81 9.98 -15.89 -12.97
N ALA A 82 9.46 -16.69 -12.03
CA ALA A 82 9.89 -18.06 -11.79
C ALA A 82 9.77 -18.94 -13.05
N ALA A 83 8.60 -18.94 -13.71
CA ALA A 83 8.38 -19.70 -14.94
C ALA A 83 9.37 -19.28 -16.04
N ALA A 84 9.63 -17.97 -16.19
CA ALA A 84 10.61 -17.45 -17.14
C ALA A 84 12.04 -17.93 -16.82
N ILE A 85 12.46 -17.91 -15.55
CA ILE A 85 13.80 -18.40 -15.13
C ILE A 85 13.93 -19.92 -15.35
N ALA A 86 12.91 -20.69 -15.02
CA ALA A 86 12.90 -22.15 -15.22
C ALA A 86 12.98 -22.52 -16.71
N LEU A 87 12.20 -21.84 -17.56
CA LEU A 87 12.23 -22.00 -19.01
C LEU A 87 13.59 -21.57 -19.59
N ALA A 88 14.13 -20.44 -19.12
CA ALA A 88 15.45 -19.97 -19.51
C ALA A 88 16.56 -20.97 -19.15
N ARG A 89 16.52 -21.56 -17.94
CA ARG A 89 17.46 -22.62 -17.53
C ARG A 89 17.39 -23.85 -18.44
N TRP A 90 16.20 -24.23 -18.91
CA TRP A 90 16.05 -25.38 -19.82
C TRP A 90 16.49 -25.08 -21.26
N ARG A 91 16.28 -23.84 -21.74
CA ARG A 91 16.55 -23.46 -23.14
C ARG A 91 17.94 -22.85 -23.38
N LEU A 92 18.59 -22.27 -22.37
CA LEU A 92 19.82 -21.51 -22.54
C LEU A 92 21.04 -22.29 -22.02
N ALA A 93 21.83 -22.84 -22.94
CA ALA A 93 23.08 -23.53 -22.59
C ALA A 93 24.12 -22.60 -21.92
N ARG A 94 24.22 -21.35 -22.40
CA ARG A 94 25.21 -20.36 -21.93
C ARG A 94 24.79 -19.70 -20.61
N ALA A 95 25.67 -19.74 -19.62
CA ALA A 95 25.41 -19.15 -18.29
C ALA A 95 25.16 -17.64 -18.34
N ALA A 96 25.87 -16.89 -19.19
CA ALA A 96 25.63 -15.44 -19.36
C ALA A 96 24.23 -15.12 -19.93
N HIS A 97 23.68 -15.96 -20.81
CA HIS A 97 22.30 -15.77 -21.30
C HIS A 97 21.27 -16.08 -20.19
N LEU A 98 21.52 -17.12 -19.39
CA LEU A 98 20.71 -17.42 -18.21
C LEU A 98 20.76 -16.30 -17.17
N ALA A 99 21.93 -15.67 -16.97
CA ALA A 99 22.09 -14.52 -16.09
C ALA A 99 21.25 -13.33 -16.56
N ILE A 100 21.33 -12.95 -17.84
CA ILE A 100 20.52 -11.88 -18.43
C ILE A 100 19.02 -12.19 -18.28
N ALA A 101 18.59 -13.43 -18.57
CA ALA A 101 17.20 -13.83 -18.42
C ALA A 101 16.71 -13.75 -16.96
N ALA A 102 17.54 -14.19 -15.99
CA ALA A 102 17.20 -14.13 -14.58
C ALA A 102 17.13 -12.68 -14.05
N LEU A 103 18.09 -11.82 -14.41
CA LEU A 103 18.08 -10.40 -14.06
C LEU A 103 16.87 -9.68 -14.67
N THR A 104 16.55 -9.99 -15.93
CA THR A 104 15.35 -9.45 -16.61
C THR A 104 14.07 -9.88 -15.90
N ALA A 105 13.93 -11.17 -15.57
CA ALA A 105 12.75 -11.70 -14.90
C ALA A 105 12.55 -11.10 -13.49
N LEU A 106 13.62 -10.99 -12.70
CA LEU A 106 13.59 -10.37 -11.37
C LEU A 106 13.32 -8.86 -11.45
N GLY A 107 13.90 -8.16 -12.42
CA GLY A 107 13.67 -6.74 -12.66
C GLY A 107 12.22 -6.45 -13.08
N ALA A 108 11.71 -7.21 -14.05
CA ALA A 108 10.31 -7.15 -14.49
C ALA A 108 9.35 -7.48 -13.34
N MET A 109 9.65 -8.49 -12.52
CA MET A 109 8.88 -8.81 -11.32
C MET A 109 8.80 -7.64 -10.35
N ALA A 110 9.94 -7.02 -10.02
CA ALA A 110 9.99 -5.87 -9.11
C ALA A 110 9.22 -4.65 -9.66
N VAL A 111 9.31 -4.38 -10.97
CA VAL A 111 8.55 -3.32 -11.65
C VAL A 111 7.05 -3.58 -11.62
N LEU A 112 6.61 -4.80 -11.97
CA LEU A 112 5.20 -5.18 -11.97
C LEU A 112 4.60 -5.06 -10.56
N ILE A 113 5.30 -5.58 -9.55
CA ILE A 113 4.90 -5.45 -8.13
C ILE A 113 4.75 -3.98 -7.74
N LYS A 114 5.77 -3.15 -8.00
CA LYS A 114 5.75 -1.73 -7.62
C LYS A 114 4.60 -0.97 -8.30
N LEU A 115 4.46 -1.09 -9.61
CA LEU A 115 3.42 -0.37 -10.35
C LEU A 115 2.01 -0.90 -10.04
N GLY A 116 1.83 -2.18 -9.73
CA GLY A 116 0.54 -2.70 -9.27
C GLY A 116 0.20 -2.31 -7.84
N ALA A 117 1.20 -2.12 -6.96
CA ALA A 117 0.99 -1.52 -5.64
C ALA A 117 0.57 -0.05 -5.75
N ASP A 118 1.17 0.69 -6.68
CA ASP A 118 0.78 2.08 -6.95
C ASP A 118 -0.61 2.15 -7.61
N ALA A 119 -0.97 1.22 -8.50
CA ALA A 119 -2.30 1.12 -9.09
C ALA A 119 -3.40 0.81 -8.05
N THR A 120 -3.16 -0.20 -7.21
CA THR A 120 -4.13 -0.64 -6.18
C THR A 120 -4.30 0.35 -5.05
N ALA A 121 -3.33 1.23 -4.79
CA ALA A 121 -3.48 2.32 -3.84
C ALA A 121 -4.66 3.25 -4.18
N TRP A 122 -5.04 3.36 -5.45
CA TRP A 122 -6.20 4.13 -5.92
C TRP A 122 -7.51 3.34 -5.97
N ASP A 123 -7.58 2.13 -5.39
CA ASP A 123 -8.72 1.21 -5.51
C ASP A 123 -9.39 0.92 -4.14
N VAL A 124 -10.37 0.01 -4.10
CA VAL A 124 -11.02 -0.47 -2.86
C VAL A 124 -10.01 -1.18 -1.94
N THR A 125 -9.08 -1.91 -2.55
CA THR A 125 -8.16 -2.85 -1.92
C THR A 125 -6.73 -2.53 -2.36
N ALA A 126 -6.02 -1.75 -1.55
CA ALA A 126 -4.58 -1.55 -1.71
C ALA A 126 -3.84 -2.88 -1.53
N LEU A 127 -2.76 -3.11 -2.29
CA LEU A 127 -1.83 -4.20 -1.95
C LEU A 127 -1.21 -3.95 -0.56
N PRO A 128 -1.04 -4.99 0.28
CA PRO A 128 -0.41 -4.91 1.59
C PRO A 128 0.93 -4.20 1.56
N GLU A 129 1.31 -3.61 2.69
CA GLU A 129 2.56 -2.86 2.78
C GLU A 129 3.82 -3.69 2.46
N SER A 130 3.74 -5.03 2.58
CA SER A 130 4.79 -5.96 2.15
C SER A 130 5.13 -5.85 0.66
N PHE A 131 4.14 -5.57 -0.20
CA PHE A 131 4.33 -5.40 -1.65
C PHE A 131 4.64 -3.94 -2.04
N SER A 132 4.21 -2.95 -1.26
CA SER A 132 4.38 -1.52 -1.62
C SER A 132 5.73 -0.91 -1.24
N ARG A 133 6.56 -1.62 -0.46
CA ARG A 133 7.81 -1.11 0.11
C ARG A 133 9.04 -1.29 -0.81
N ARG A 134 10.04 -0.42 -0.61
CA ARG A 134 11.27 -0.32 -1.42
C ARG A 134 12.30 -1.43 -1.14
N ALA A 135 11.90 -2.70 -1.19
CA ALA A 135 12.79 -3.83 -0.92
C ALA A 135 13.92 -3.99 -1.96
N GLY A 136 13.76 -3.46 -3.17
CA GLY A 136 14.73 -3.63 -4.28
C GLY A 136 16.15 -3.15 -3.98
N LEU A 137 16.32 -1.96 -3.38
CA LEU A 137 17.65 -1.41 -3.08
C LEU A 137 18.42 -2.22 -2.02
N PRO A 138 17.87 -2.57 -0.83
CA PRO A 138 18.60 -3.39 0.14
C PRO A 138 18.87 -4.82 -0.37
N LEU A 139 17.95 -5.42 -1.14
CA LEU A 139 18.20 -6.71 -1.81
C LEU A 139 19.36 -6.61 -2.81
N ALA A 140 19.41 -5.54 -3.61
CA ALA A 140 20.49 -5.28 -4.55
C ALA A 140 21.82 -5.03 -3.84
N ALA A 141 21.85 -4.27 -2.73
CA ALA A 141 23.07 -4.05 -1.96
C ALA A 141 23.65 -5.37 -1.39
N LEU A 142 22.81 -6.25 -0.85
CA LEU A 142 23.23 -7.57 -0.37
C LEU A 142 23.74 -8.46 -1.51
N ALA A 143 23.03 -8.50 -2.64
CA ALA A 143 23.42 -9.31 -3.80
C ALA A 143 24.70 -8.81 -4.48
N LEU A 144 24.87 -7.48 -4.62
CA LEU A 144 26.09 -6.84 -5.09
C LEU A 144 27.25 -7.12 -4.13
N THR A 145 27.03 -7.06 -2.81
CA THR A 145 28.10 -7.39 -1.85
C THR A 145 28.56 -8.85 -2.00
N ALA A 146 27.61 -9.80 -2.10
CA ALA A 146 27.93 -11.21 -2.30
C ALA A 146 28.66 -11.48 -3.63
N ALA A 147 28.19 -10.88 -4.73
CA ALA A 147 28.82 -11.01 -6.05
C ALA A 147 30.22 -10.35 -6.08
N GLY A 148 30.34 -9.13 -5.54
CA GLY A 148 31.58 -8.38 -5.50
C GLY A 148 32.66 -9.08 -4.69
N ALA A 149 32.30 -9.64 -3.52
CA ALA A 149 33.21 -10.43 -2.70
C ALA A 149 33.72 -11.68 -3.45
N GLY A 150 32.83 -12.45 -4.09
CA GLY A 150 33.20 -13.61 -4.92
C GLY A 150 34.16 -13.23 -6.06
N LEU A 151 33.88 -12.12 -6.77
CA LEU A 151 34.74 -11.61 -7.83
C LEU A 151 36.13 -11.15 -7.35
N THR A 152 36.36 -10.90 -6.05
CA THR A 152 37.71 -10.53 -5.54
C THR A 152 38.70 -11.69 -5.46
N PHE A 153 38.21 -12.93 -5.40
CA PHE A 153 39.02 -14.15 -5.29
C PHE A 153 40.02 -14.24 -6.44
N ALA A 154 39.53 -14.38 -7.68
CA ALA A 154 40.37 -14.52 -8.86
C ALA A 154 41.06 -13.20 -9.25
N PRO A 155 42.37 -13.22 -9.59
CA PRO A 155 43.12 -12.01 -9.96
C PRO A 155 42.50 -11.22 -11.13
N ARG A 156 41.96 -11.92 -12.13
CA ARG A 156 41.39 -11.34 -13.36
C ARG A 156 40.13 -10.50 -13.06
N THR A 157 39.23 -11.00 -12.21
CA THR A 157 37.96 -10.34 -11.88
C THR A 157 38.06 -9.32 -10.74
N ARG A 158 39.16 -9.32 -9.98
CA ARG A 158 39.32 -8.57 -8.74
C ARG A 158 38.99 -7.08 -8.85
N ARG A 159 39.43 -6.40 -9.91
CA ARG A 159 39.14 -4.96 -10.11
C ARG A 159 37.66 -4.68 -10.31
N LEU A 160 36.92 -5.56 -10.99
CA LEU A 160 35.45 -5.45 -11.05
C LEU A 160 34.83 -5.78 -9.70
N GLY A 161 35.30 -6.80 -8.98
CA GLY A 161 34.85 -7.09 -7.62
C GLY A 161 34.94 -5.86 -6.71
N HIS A 162 36.05 -5.12 -6.76
CA HIS A 162 36.22 -3.86 -6.03
C HIS A 162 35.17 -2.80 -6.43
N GLY A 163 34.97 -2.58 -7.74
CA GLY A 163 33.95 -1.64 -8.23
C GLY A 163 32.52 -2.02 -7.83
N VAL A 164 32.20 -3.33 -7.82
CA VAL A 164 30.91 -3.87 -7.39
C VAL A 164 30.69 -3.67 -5.89
N LEU A 165 31.73 -3.84 -5.05
CA LEU A 165 31.65 -3.59 -3.61
C LEU A 165 31.41 -2.10 -3.30
N VAL A 166 32.06 -1.19 -4.03
CA VAL A 166 31.76 0.26 -3.95
C VAL A 166 30.33 0.56 -4.42
N GLY A 167 29.87 -0.08 -5.50
CA GLY A 167 28.48 0.00 -5.96
C GLY A 167 27.46 -0.54 -4.96
N ALA A 168 27.80 -1.60 -4.21
CA ALA A 168 26.98 -2.15 -3.14
C ALA A 168 26.81 -1.15 -1.99
N LEU A 169 27.90 -0.50 -1.57
CA LEU A 169 27.86 0.58 -0.58
C LEU A 169 27.02 1.76 -1.08
N ALA A 170 27.23 2.22 -2.32
CA ALA A 170 26.45 3.31 -2.90
C ALA A 170 24.96 2.97 -2.96
N THR A 171 24.60 1.73 -3.29
CA THR A 171 23.21 1.24 -3.31
C THR A 171 22.61 1.19 -1.90
N ALA A 172 23.39 0.77 -0.89
CA ALA A 172 22.97 0.80 0.51
C ALA A 172 22.76 2.25 0.97
N LEU A 173 23.74 3.13 0.79
CA LEU A 173 23.63 4.55 1.15
C LEU A 173 22.44 5.23 0.46
N LEU A 174 22.19 4.95 -0.82
CA LEU A 174 21.00 5.43 -1.52
C LEU A 174 19.71 4.95 -0.82
N PHE A 175 19.62 3.69 -0.38
CA PHE A 175 18.46 3.23 0.39
C PHE A 175 18.28 3.99 1.71
N TYR A 176 19.35 4.23 2.47
CA TYR A 176 19.25 4.90 3.78
C TYR A 176 19.03 6.42 3.70
N LEU A 177 19.50 7.06 2.63
CA LEU A 177 19.40 8.52 2.43
C LEU A 177 18.18 8.95 1.61
N TRP A 178 17.62 8.07 0.77
CA TRP A 178 16.51 8.42 -0.13
C TRP A 178 15.15 8.37 0.60
N PRO A 179 14.48 9.51 0.85
CA PRO A 179 13.27 9.56 1.69
C PRO A 179 12.12 8.72 1.12
N GLY A 180 11.57 7.85 1.97
CA GLY A 180 10.52 6.87 1.68
C GLY A 180 9.18 7.51 1.35
N ARG A 181 8.54 7.94 2.43
CA ARG A 181 7.31 8.74 2.49
C ARG A 181 7.61 9.86 3.49
N GLY A 182 8.37 10.87 3.08
CA GLY A 182 8.86 11.95 3.96
C GLY A 182 10.11 11.62 4.80
N GLU A 183 10.22 10.41 5.38
CA GLU A 183 11.38 10.01 6.20
C GLU A 183 12.39 9.11 5.46
N ALA A 184 13.69 9.34 5.65
CA ALA A 184 14.77 8.49 5.16
C ALA A 184 15.13 7.40 6.19
N PRO A 185 15.38 6.13 5.82
CA PRO A 185 15.62 5.05 6.79
C PRO A 185 16.79 5.29 7.76
N MET A 186 17.77 6.14 7.40
CA MET A 186 18.82 6.55 8.34
C MET A 186 18.25 7.32 9.54
N ALA A 187 17.29 8.23 9.32
CA ALA A 187 16.69 9.03 10.40
C ALA A 187 15.91 8.14 11.38
N THR A 188 15.23 7.11 10.88
CA THR A 188 14.55 6.12 11.73
C THR A 188 15.55 5.29 12.52
N LEU A 189 16.67 4.88 11.91
CA LEU A 189 17.72 4.13 12.59
C LEU A 189 18.41 4.97 13.70
N VAL A 190 18.70 6.24 13.41
CA VAL A 190 19.23 7.20 14.41
C VAL A 190 18.24 7.34 15.57
N ARG A 191 16.95 7.55 15.29
CA ARG A 191 15.91 7.65 16.34
C ARG A 191 15.79 6.38 17.19
N ILE A 192 15.91 5.19 16.58
CA ILE A 192 15.93 3.91 17.30
C ILE A 192 17.12 3.85 18.26
N ILE A 193 18.30 4.34 17.85
CA ILE A 193 19.51 4.38 18.68
C ILE A 193 19.37 5.41 19.80
N GLU A 194 18.87 6.61 19.49
CA GLU A 194 18.61 7.69 20.45
C GLU A 194 17.60 7.28 21.53
N GLN A 195 16.58 6.49 21.19
CA GLN A 195 15.56 6.03 22.12
C GLN A 195 15.98 4.83 22.99
N LEU A 196 17.12 4.16 22.71
CA LEU A 196 17.55 3.00 23.50
C LEU A 196 17.71 3.29 25.00
N PRO A 197 18.34 4.39 25.45
CA PRO A 197 18.50 4.69 26.87
C PRO A 197 17.17 4.88 27.60
N ASP A 198 16.17 5.45 26.92
CA ASP A 198 14.86 5.83 27.50
C ASP A 198 13.91 4.63 27.69
N LEU A 199 14.24 3.47 27.11
CA LEU A 199 13.41 2.27 27.25
C LEU A 199 13.49 1.72 28.69
N PRO A 200 12.34 1.44 29.34
CA PRO A 200 12.26 1.22 30.79
C PRO A 200 12.91 -0.08 31.30
N HIS A 201 13.45 -0.93 30.42
CA HIS A 201 14.11 -2.17 30.80
C HIS A 201 15.05 -2.67 29.70
N TRP A 202 16.22 -3.22 30.08
CA TRP A 202 17.24 -3.75 29.15
C TRP A 202 16.70 -4.78 28.14
N ARG A 203 15.62 -5.48 28.48
CA ARG A 203 14.93 -6.44 27.58
C ARG A 203 14.31 -5.73 26.37
N PHE A 204 13.73 -4.55 26.57
CA PHE A 204 13.23 -3.72 25.48
C PHE A 204 14.40 -3.13 24.68
N GLN A 205 15.48 -2.73 25.35
CA GLN A 205 16.70 -2.25 24.69
C GLN A 205 17.32 -3.30 23.77
N VAL A 206 17.44 -4.55 24.22
CA VAL A 206 17.89 -5.67 23.37
C VAL A 206 16.92 -5.92 22.22
N GLY A 207 15.60 -5.84 22.45
CA GLY A 207 14.59 -5.96 21.39
C GLY A 207 14.71 -4.87 20.33
N TYR A 208 14.76 -3.60 20.73
CA TYR A 208 14.98 -2.45 19.85
C TYR A 208 16.34 -2.50 19.16
N GLY A 209 17.40 -2.95 19.85
CA GLY A 209 18.73 -3.14 19.28
C GLY A 209 18.76 -4.22 18.19
N ILE A 210 18.02 -5.32 18.36
CA ILE A 210 17.83 -6.34 17.30
C ILE A 210 17.07 -5.75 16.11
N LEU A 211 16.02 -4.94 16.34
CA LEU A 211 15.29 -4.25 15.26
C LEU A 211 16.19 -3.25 14.52
N GLY A 212 16.97 -2.46 15.24
CA GLY A 212 17.98 -1.55 14.67
C GLY A 212 19.04 -2.30 13.86
N LEU A 213 19.53 -3.45 14.36
CA LEU A 213 20.49 -4.29 13.65
C LEU A 213 19.89 -4.90 12.37
N LEU A 214 18.65 -5.38 12.40
CA LEU A 214 17.91 -5.83 11.22
C LEU A 214 17.75 -4.70 10.19
N MET A 215 17.40 -3.50 10.66
CA MET A 215 17.27 -2.31 9.81
C MET A 215 18.60 -1.82 9.25
N ALA A 216 19.72 -1.97 9.97
CA ALA A 216 21.06 -1.59 9.55
C ALA A 216 21.78 -2.63 8.67
N TRP A 217 21.23 -3.86 8.57
CA TRP A 217 21.93 -5.02 8.01
C TRP A 217 22.50 -4.82 6.60
N PRO A 218 21.75 -4.28 5.60
CA PRO A 218 22.30 -3.98 4.27
C PRO A 218 23.54 -3.07 4.28
N LEU A 219 23.59 -2.06 5.17
CA LEU A 219 24.75 -1.16 5.28
C LEU A 219 25.93 -1.87 5.94
N LEU A 220 25.69 -2.60 7.03
CA LEU A 220 26.74 -3.34 7.76
C LEU A 220 27.41 -4.39 6.86
N VAL A 221 26.62 -5.11 6.07
CA VAL A 221 27.14 -6.07 5.08
C VAL A 221 27.95 -5.36 3.99
N ALA A 222 27.44 -4.28 3.40
CA ALA A 222 28.15 -3.54 2.36
C ALA A 222 29.49 -2.96 2.87
N LEU A 223 29.51 -2.41 4.10
CA LEU A 223 30.73 -1.95 4.78
C LEU A 223 31.71 -3.09 5.04
N GLY A 224 31.22 -4.25 5.51
CA GLY A 224 32.04 -5.46 5.68
C GLY A 224 32.65 -5.94 4.35
N GLY A 225 31.92 -5.77 3.25
CA GLY A 225 32.41 -6.01 1.89
C GLY A 225 33.64 -5.19 1.51
N LEU A 226 33.75 -3.94 1.98
CA LEU A 226 34.89 -3.07 1.67
C LEU A 226 36.22 -3.60 2.23
N TRP A 227 36.19 -4.50 3.23
CA TRP A 227 37.40 -5.17 3.72
C TRP A 227 38.12 -5.94 2.60
N HIS A 228 37.37 -6.47 1.64
CA HIS A 228 37.93 -7.17 0.48
C HIS A 228 38.64 -6.28 -0.54
N LEU A 229 38.53 -4.94 -0.43
CA LEU A 229 39.36 -4.01 -1.20
C LEU A 229 40.83 -4.06 -0.76
N ALA A 230 41.08 -4.32 0.53
CA ALA A 230 42.41 -4.42 1.13
C ALA A 230 42.90 -5.87 1.24
N ARG A 231 41.99 -6.83 1.42
CA ARG A 231 42.29 -8.27 1.57
C ARG A 231 41.38 -9.10 0.65
N PRO A 232 41.84 -9.44 -0.57
CA PRO A 232 41.07 -10.27 -1.51
C PRO A 232 40.55 -11.54 -0.85
N ALA A 233 39.37 -12.01 -1.28
CA ALA A 233 38.78 -13.23 -0.76
C ALA A 233 39.78 -14.42 -0.82
N PRO A 234 39.93 -15.21 0.26
CA PRO A 234 40.85 -16.34 0.30
C PRO A 234 40.31 -17.57 -0.45
N ASP A 235 39.00 -17.63 -0.66
CA ASP A 235 38.28 -18.69 -1.35
C ASP A 235 37.18 -18.10 -2.23
N ALA A 236 36.52 -18.96 -3.01
CA ALA A 236 35.46 -18.57 -3.92
C ALA A 236 34.07 -18.41 -3.25
N ASN A 237 33.94 -18.63 -1.94
CA ASN A 237 32.68 -18.47 -1.18
C ASN A 237 32.95 -17.68 0.12
N PRO A 238 33.49 -16.45 0.02
CA PRO A 238 34.00 -15.72 1.18
C PRO A 238 32.93 -15.54 2.24
N LEU A 239 33.34 -15.51 3.52
CA LEU A 239 32.44 -15.35 4.66
C LEU A 239 31.47 -14.17 4.48
N VAL A 240 31.92 -13.05 3.92
CA VAL A 240 31.06 -11.89 3.64
C VAL A 240 29.92 -12.22 2.67
N ALA A 241 30.14 -13.05 1.65
CA ALA A 241 29.08 -13.49 0.74
C ALA A 241 28.08 -14.43 1.46
N ILE A 242 28.55 -15.28 2.38
CA ILE A 242 27.69 -16.13 3.22
C ILE A 242 26.84 -15.24 4.16
N VAL A 243 27.45 -14.27 4.83
CA VAL A 243 26.78 -13.31 5.72
C VAL A 243 25.75 -12.46 4.97
N ALA A 244 26.08 -12.00 3.76
CA ALA A 244 25.16 -11.26 2.89
C ALA A 244 23.93 -12.08 2.47
N LEU A 245 24.12 -13.38 2.21
CA LEU A 245 23.06 -14.29 1.74
C LEU A 245 22.20 -14.86 2.87
N TYR A 246 22.79 -15.17 4.02
CA TYR A 246 22.15 -15.99 5.08
C TYR A 246 22.05 -15.30 6.44
N GLY A 247 22.77 -14.22 6.71
CA GLY A 247 22.77 -13.60 8.05
C GLY A 247 21.43 -12.99 8.44
N LEU A 248 20.85 -12.13 7.59
CA LEU A 248 19.50 -11.58 7.82
C LEU A 248 18.42 -12.69 7.87
N PRO A 249 18.37 -13.66 6.93
CA PRO A 249 17.56 -14.87 7.05
C PRO A 249 17.66 -15.59 8.39
N LEU A 250 18.87 -15.79 8.92
CA LEU A 250 19.09 -16.46 10.20
C LEU A 250 18.55 -15.64 11.38
N MET A 251 18.75 -14.31 11.37
CA MET A 251 18.17 -13.42 12.38
C MET A 251 16.64 -13.41 12.33
N LEU A 252 16.04 -13.38 11.13
CA LEU A 252 14.59 -13.45 10.96
C LEU A 252 14.05 -14.82 11.41
N ALA A 253 14.74 -15.91 11.11
CA ALA A 253 14.37 -17.26 11.58
C ALA A 253 14.40 -17.37 13.11
N MET A 254 15.36 -16.70 13.78
CA MET A 254 15.41 -16.61 15.24
C MET A 254 14.19 -15.85 15.81
N LEU A 255 13.74 -14.78 15.16
CA LEU A 255 12.52 -14.07 15.57
C LEU A 255 11.26 -14.95 15.39
N ILE A 256 11.15 -15.68 14.27
CA ILE A 256 10.05 -16.62 14.03
C ILE A 256 10.03 -17.73 15.08
N PHE A 257 11.19 -18.33 15.37
CA PHE A 257 11.32 -19.37 16.40
C PHE A 257 10.89 -18.86 17.78
N ARG A 258 11.22 -17.62 18.12
CA ARG A 258 10.77 -16.96 19.35
C ARG A 258 9.26 -16.70 19.37
N ALA A 259 8.63 -16.42 18.22
CA ALA A 259 7.19 -16.19 18.10
C ALA A 259 6.36 -17.49 18.13
N LEU A 260 6.96 -18.63 17.77
CA LEU A 260 6.30 -19.94 17.65
C LEU A 260 5.45 -20.35 18.87
N PRO A 261 5.88 -20.17 20.15
CA PRO A 261 5.08 -20.55 21.31
C PRO A 261 3.90 -19.61 21.59
N THR A 262 3.84 -18.46 20.92
CA THR A 262 2.86 -17.39 21.14
C THR A 262 1.96 -17.13 19.93
N ALA A 263 2.23 -17.74 18.77
CA ALA A 263 1.40 -17.64 17.58
C ALA A 263 0.14 -18.49 17.77
N PRO A 264 -1.08 -17.90 17.85
CA PRO A 264 -2.30 -18.69 18.09
C PRO A 264 -2.63 -19.61 16.91
N GLU A 265 -2.23 -19.20 15.71
CA GLU A 265 -2.43 -19.91 14.45
C GLU A 265 -1.09 -19.94 13.71
N GLY A 266 -0.62 -21.13 13.31
CA GLY A 266 0.74 -21.32 12.76
C GLY A 266 1.01 -20.62 11.42
N TRP A 267 0.00 -19.98 10.81
CA TRP A 267 0.10 -19.33 9.50
C TRP A 267 1.09 -18.18 9.45
N ASP A 268 1.22 -17.38 10.51
CA ASP A 268 2.24 -16.31 10.58
C ASP A 268 3.65 -16.88 10.48
N VAL A 269 3.91 -18.00 11.17
CA VAL A 269 5.19 -18.73 11.15
C VAL A 269 5.47 -19.28 9.76
N PHE A 270 4.49 -19.96 9.13
CA PHE A 270 4.67 -20.49 7.78
C PHE A 270 4.89 -19.40 6.72
N THR A 271 4.15 -18.30 6.81
CA THR A 271 4.27 -17.15 5.89
C THR A 271 5.63 -16.48 6.03
N ALA A 272 6.08 -16.24 7.27
CA ALA A 272 7.39 -15.65 7.53
C ALA A 272 8.55 -16.59 7.13
N ALA A 273 8.44 -17.90 7.40
CA ALA A 273 9.45 -18.88 7.00
C ALA A 273 9.54 -19.03 5.47
N GLY A 274 8.39 -19.07 4.79
CA GLY A 274 8.31 -19.03 3.32
C GLY A 274 8.95 -17.75 2.76
N GLY A 275 8.64 -16.59 3.36
CA GLY A 275 9.25 -15.30 3.02
C GLY A 275 10.77 -15.30 3.13
N ILE A 276 11.34 -15.94 4.16
CA ILE A 276 12.80 -16.10 4.31
C ILE A 276 13.39 -16.96 3.17
N VAL A 277 12.76 -18.08 2.83
CA VAL A 277 13.24 -18.96 1.74
C VAL A 277 13.21 -18.22 0.40
N VAL A 278 12.14 -17.47 0.13
CA VAL A 278 12.01 -16.62 -1.07
C VAL A 278 13.08 -15.52 -1.09
N PHE A 279 13.31 -14.85 0.04
CA PHE A 279 14.36 -13.84 0.18
C PHE A 279 15.75 -14.41 -0.16
N VAL A 280 16.13 -15.54 0.45
CA VAL A 280 17.42 -16.22 0.18
C VAL A 280 17.52 -16.58 -1.30
N GLY A 281 16.44 -17.10 -1.89
CA GLY A 281 16.39 -17.49 -3.29
C GLY A 281 16.58 -16.31 -4.25
N VAL A 282 15.94 -15.18 -3.98
CA VAL A 282 16.06 -13.95 -4.79
C VAL A 282 17.46 -13.34 -4.66
N VAL A 283 17.97 -13.11 -3.45
CA VAL A 283 19.32 -12.52 -3.25
C VAL A 283 20.40 -13.46 -3.83
N GLY A 284 20.26 -14.76 -3.62
CA GLY A 284 21.17 -15.77 -4.17
C GLY A 284 21.17 -15.81 -5.69
N LEU A 285 20.00 -15.82 -6.32
CA LEU A 285 19.89 -15.83 -7.78
C LEU A 285 20.43 -14.53 -8.38
N LEU A 286 20.10 -13.38 -7.78
CA LEU A 286 20.59 -12.06 -8.18
C LEU A 286 22.12 -11.99 -8.09
N ALA A 287 22.71 -12.41 -6.97
CA ALA A 287 24.16 -12.40 -6.78
C ALA A 287 24.89 -13.28 -7.80
N ALA A 288 24.42 -14.51 -8.04
CA ALA A 288 25.06 -15.41 -9.01
C ALA A 288 24.90 -14.94 -10.46
N ALA A 289 23.76 -14.32 -10.80
CA ALA A 289 23.55 -13.76 -12.13
C ALA A 289 24.46 -12.53 -12.38
N LEU A 290 24.61 -11.65 -11.40
CA LEU A 290 25.55 -10.52 -11.45
C LEU A 290 27.01 -11.01 -11.58
N GLU A 291 27.41 -11.98 -10.76
CA GLU A 291 28.75 -12.57 -10.78
C GLU A 291 29.10 -13.14 -12.18
N VAL A 292 28.23 -13.97 -12.75
CA VAL A 292 28.40 -14.55 -14.10
C VAL A 292 28.45 -13.47 -15.19
N LEU A 293 27.57 -12.47 -15.13
CA LEU A 293 27.50 -11.42 -16.14
C LEU A 293 28.75 -10.53 -16.14
N LEU A 294 29.30 -10.24 -14.96
CA LEU A 294 30.48 -9.40 -14.79
C LEU A 294 31.77 -10.16 -15.10
N ALA A 295 31.87 -11.44 -14.75
CA ALA A 295 32.99 -12.29 -15.16
C ALA A 295 33.05 -12.43 -16.70
N ALA A 296 31.90 -12.69 -17.35
CA ALA A 296 31.79 -12.75 -18.81
C ALA A 296 32.13 -11.44 -19.55
N ALA A 297 32.14 -10.31 -18.86
CA ALA A 297 32.52 -9.02 -19.44
C ALA A 297 34.05 -8.80 -19.51
N LEU A 298 34.83 -9.55 -18.73
CA LEU A 298 36.30 -9.48 -18.71
C LEU A 298 36.97 -10.68 -19.39
N ALA A 299 36.39 -11.86 -19.22
CA ALA A 299 36.82 -13.09 -19.87
C ALA A 299 35.85 -13.37 -21.03
N PRO A 300 36.11 -12.86 -22.25
CA PRO A 300 35.42 -13.37 -23.42
C PRO A 300 35.77 -14.87 -23.52
N ASP A 301 34.73 -15.70 -23.44
CA ASP A 301 34.79 -17.14 -23.67
C ASP A 301 35.63 -17.41 -24.95
N PRO A 302 36.79 -18.10 -24.84
CA PRO A 302 37.72 -18.24 -25.95
C PRO A 302 37.16 -19.08 -27.11
N GLU A 303 36.08 -19.83 -26.88
CA GLU A 303 35.34 -20.57 -27.91
C GLU A 303 34.13 -19.79 -28.47
N ALA A 304 33.84 -18.58 -27.95
CA ALA A 304 32.68 -17.80 -28.38
C ALA A 304 32.99 -16.82 -29.54
N PRO A 305 32.14 -16.76 -30.58
CA PRO A 305 32.17 -15.66 -31.52
C PRO A 305 31.85 -14.32 -30.83
N PRO A 306 32.31 -13.18 -31.38
CA PRO A 306 32.28 -11.85 -30.74
C PRO A 306 30.89 -11.44 -30.21
N PRO A 307 30.84 -10.56 -29.18
CA PRO A 307 29.86 -10.64 -28.10
C PRO A 307 28.40 -10.50 -28.55
N ALA A 308 27.76 -11.65 -28.77
CA ALA A 308 26.33 -11.77 -29.06
C ALA A 308 25.41 -11.38 -27.88
N LEU A 309 25.98 -11.02 -26.70
CA LEU A 309 25.28 -10.54 -25.51
C LEU A 309 24.35 -9.35 -25.77
N ARG A 310 24.62 -8.56 -26.83
CA ARG A 310 23.75 -7.45 -27.26
C ARG A 310 22.31 -7.90 -27.52
N ARG A 311 22.08 -9.02 -28.21
CA ARG A 311 20.72 -9.47 -28.56
C ARG A 311 19.85 -9.85 -27.34
N PRO A 312 20.26 -10.76 -26.44
CA PRO A 312 19.45 -11.08 -25.25
C PRO A 312 19.34 -9.90 -24.30
N GLY A 313 20.37 -9.05 -24.17
CA GLY A 313 20.32 -7.83 -23.36
C GLY A 313 19.29 -6.82 -23.89
N LEU A 314 19.26 -6.58 -25.21
CA LEU A 314 18.27 -5.71 -25.86
C LEU A 314 16.86 -6.29 -25.77
N ILE A 315 16.67 -7.60 -25.92
CA ILE A 315 15.37 -8.26 -25.73
C ILE A 315 14.90 -8.09 -24.28
N GLY A 316 15.77 -8.32 -23.29
CA GLY A 316 15.42 -8.17 -21.88
C GLY A 316 15.05 -6.73 -21.51
N LEU A 317 15.81 -5.75 -22.01
CA LEU A 317 15.50 -4.33 -21.87
C LEU A 317 14.18 -3.97 -22.55
N ALA A 318 13.93 -4.44 -23.78
CA ALA A 318 12.68 -4.19 -24.50
C ALA A 318 11.46 -4.79 -23.78
N VAL A 319 11.58 -6.00 -23.23
CA VAL A 319 10.55 -6.64 -22.40
C VAL A 319 10.30 -5.81 -21.14
N LEU A 320 11.35 -5.38 -20.43
CA LEU A 320 11.20 -4.57 -19.23
C LEU A 320 10.55 -3.21 -19.52
N VAL A 321 10.94 -2.54 -20.61
CA VAL A 321 10.32 -1.28 -21.07
C VAL A 321 8.86 -1.49 -21.47
N ALA A 322 8.54 -2.54 -22.23
CA ALA A 322 7.17 -2.84 -22.66
C ALA A 322 6.25 -3.16 -21.47
N LEU A 323 6.72 -3.99 -20.52
CA LEU A 323 5.97 -4.30 -19.29
C LEU A 323 5.82 -3.05 -18.41
N SER A 324 6.87 -2.23 -18.29
CA SER A 324 6.80 -0.94 -17.56
C SER A 324 5.75 -0.02 -18.17
N ALA A 325 5.74 0.13 -19.51
CA ALA A 325 4.82 1.02 -20.21
C ALA A 325 3.37 0.53 -20.15
N ALA A 326 3.14 -0.78 -20.37
CA ALA A 326 1.82 -1.38 -20.27
C ALA A 326 1.26 -1.27 -18.85
N GLN A 327 2.06 -1.63 -17.84
CA GLN A 327 1.65 -1.55 -16.44
C GLN A 327 1.50 -0.09 -15.97
N TRP A 328 2.34 0.85 -16.43
CA TRP A 328 2.15 2.28 -16.16
C TRP A 328 0.85 2.83 -16.77
N ALA A 329 0.46 2.38 -17.96
CA ALA A 329 -0.81 2.74 -18.57
C ALA A 329 -2.01 2.18 -17.77
N LEU A 330 -1.89 0.95 -17.22
CA LEU A 330 -2.90 0.34 -16.34
C LEU A 330 -2.91 0.91 -14.91
N ALA A 331 -1.80 1.50 -14.46
CA ALA A 331 -1.62 2.05 -13.12
C ALA A 331 -1.92 3.55 -13.01
N ARG A 332 -2.45 4.17 -14.07
CA ARG A 332 -2.83 5.60 -14.03
C ARG A 332 -3.93 5.82 -12.98
N PRO A 333 -3.86 6.90 -12.20
CA PRO A 333 -4.97 7.30 -11.33
C PRO A 333 -6.28 7.39 -12.13
N PRO A 334 -7.43 7.03 -11.54
CA PRO A 334 -8.70 7.18 -12.21
C PRO A 334 -8.92 8.66 -12.56
N ALA A 335 -9.37 8.92 -13.79
CA ALA A 335 -9.60 10.28 -14.26
C ALA A 335 -10.50 11.04 -13.28
N LYS A 336 -9.97 12.13 -12.72
CA LYS A 336 -10.66 13.01 -11.80
C LYS A 336 -11.47 14.05 -12.59
N GLY A 337 -12.55 14.52 -12.00
CA GLY A 337 -13.54 15.36 -12.66
C GLY A 337 -14.53 14.54 -13.50
N ILE A 338 -15.77 15.02 -13.55
CA ILE A 338 -16.83 14.37 -14.33
C ILE A 338 -17.73 15.38 -15.06
N GLU A 339 -18.18 14.96 -16.22
CA GLU A 339 -19.26 15.61 -16.95
C GLU A 339 -20.58 14.94 -16.54
N TRP A 340 -21.16 15.40 -15.42
CA TRP A 340 -22.57 15.16 -15.12
C TRP A 340 -23.40 16.22 -15.85
N ALA A 341 -24.13 15.80 -16.88
CA ALA A 341 -25.24 16.58 -17.43
C ALA A 341 -26.43 16.35 -16.49
N GLN A 342 -26.67 17.30 -15.58
CA GLN A 342 -27.80 17.22 -14.64
C GLN A 342 -29.09 17.61 -15.37
N GLY A 343 -29.92 16.62 -15.67
CA GLY A 343 -31.35 16.84 -15.85
C GLY A 343 -32.02 17.09 -14.50
N GLY A 344 -33.28 17.53 -14.52
CA GLY A 344 -34.09 17.65 -13.31
C GLY A 344 -34.43 16.29 -12.70
N PRO A 345 -34.76 16.22 -11.39
CA PRO A 345 -35.34 15.03 -10.79
C PRO A 345 -36.72 14.73 -11.42
N THR A 346 -37.10 13.45 -11.46
CA THR A 346 -38.45 13.02 -11.86
C THR A 346 -39.08 12.20 -10.74
N ALA A 347 -40.41 12.14 -10.70
CA ALA A 347 -41.13 11.41 -9.65
C ALA A 347 -40.81 9.90 -9.66
N GLU A 348 -40.65 9.32 -10.85
CA GLU A 348 -40.28 7.92 -11.06
C GLU A 348 -38.86 7.64 -10.55
N ALA A 349 -37.93 8.57 -10.80
CA ALA A 349 -36.55 8.44 -10.35
C ALA A 349 -36.41 8.70 -8.84
N ASP A 350 -37.10 9.69 -8.27
CA ASP A 350 -37.17 9.90 -6.82
C ASP A 350 -37.76 8.67 -6.11
N ALA A 351 -38.81 8.03 -6.67
CA ALA A 351 -39.35 6.77 -6.12
C ALA A 351 -38.35 5.59 -6.24
N LEU A 352 -37.67 5.43 -7.37
CA LEU A 352 -36.66 4.39 -7.56
C LEU A 352 -35.48 4.56 -6.59
N PHE A 353 -34.89 5.75 -6.53
CA PHE A 353 -33.67 6.03 -5.77
C PHE A 353 -33.94 6.32 -4.29
N GLY A 354 -35.06 6.94 -3.93
CA GLY A 354 -35.40 7.27 -2.54
C GLY A 354 -36.15 6.18 -1.78
N GLU A 355 -36.95 5.35 -2.47
CA GLU A 355 -37.77 4.35 -1.79
C GLU A 355 -37.37 2.92 -2.14
N LEU A 356 -37.44 2.53 -3.42
CA LEU A 356 -37.30 1.14 -3.84
C LEU A 356 -35.88 0.60 -3.64
N LEU A 357 -34.86 1.36 -4.03
CA LEU A 357 -33.45 0.96 -3.84
C LEU A 357 -33.06 0.87 -2.35
N PRO A 358 -33.40 1.84 -1.47
CA PRO A 358 -33.21 1.69 -0.03
C PRO A 358 -33.99 0.54 0.61
N GLN A 359 -35.23 0.26 0.19
CA GLN A 359 -35.99 -0.90 0.65
C GLN A 359 -35.30 -2.23 0.26
N TRP A 360 -34.89 -2.38 -1.00
CA TRP A 360 -34.14 -3.54 -1.47
C TRP A 360 -32.80 -3.72 -0.73
N ASN A 361 -32.06 -2.63 -0.50
CA ASN A 361 -30.81 -2.64 0.26
C ASN A 361 -31.02 -3.12 1.71
N ARG A 362 -32.08 -2.65 2.38
CA ARG A 362 -32.45 -3.11 3.74
C ARG A 362 -32.82 -4.60 3.75
N ALA A 363 -33.66 -5.04 2.82
CA ALA A 363 -34.03 -6.44 2.68
C ALA A 363 -32.79 -7.33 2.45
N ARG A 364 -31.88 -6.91 1.56
CA ARG A 364 -30.62 -7.63 1.28
C ARG A 364 -29.73 -7.73 2.52
N TYR A 365 -29.54 -6.62 3.24
CA TYR A 365 -28.72 -6.60 4.45
C TYR A 365 -29.31 -7.49 5.56
N GLN A 366 -30.63 -7.49 5.74
CA GLN A 366 -31.30 -8.40 6.68
C GLN A 366 -31.18 -9.87 6.24
N TRP A 367 -31.31 -10.15 4.94
CA TRP A 367 -31.13 -11.49 4.38
C TRP A 367 -29.70 -12.00 4.56
N ASP A 368 -28.67 -11.23 4.21
CA ASP A 368 -27.26 -11.61 4.40
C ASP A 368 -26.93 -11.92 5.88
N ARG A 369 -27.49 -11.15 6.83
CA ARG A 369 -27.41 -11.47 8.27
C ARG A 369 -28.12 -12.77 8.66
N ARG A 370 -29.31 -13.05 8.10
CA ARG A 370 -30.15 -14.22 8.47
C ARG A 370 -29.79 -15.51 7.73
N ALA A 371 -29.32 -15.43 6.48
CA ALA A 371 -28.98 -16.59 5.65
C ALA A 371 -27.83 -17.41 6.24
N ARG A 372 -26.92 -16.73 6.95
CA ARG A 372 -25.80 -17.32 7.69
C ARG A 372 -26.20 -17.86 9.07
N ALA A 373 -27.47 -17.71 9.47
CA ALA A 373 -28.06 -18.16 10.74
C ALA A 373 -29.27 -19.10 10.47
N THR A 374 -29.08 -20.05 9.54
CA THR A 374 -29.98 -21.17 9.15
C THR A 374 -31.44 -20.86 8.74
N THR A 375 -31.90 -19.61 8.78
CA THR A 375 -33.31 -19.22 8.50
C THR A 375 -33.48 -18.33 7.25
N GLY A 376 -32.61 -18.49 6.24
CA GLY A 376 -32.49 -17.56 5.11
C GLY A 376 -33.63 -17.52 4.08
N GLY A 377 -34.51 -18.52 4.03
CA GLY A 377 -35.46 -18.71 2.91
C GLY A 377 -36.45 -17.55 2.70
N GLN A 378 -37.16 -17.15 3.76
CA GLN A 378 -38.17 -16.09 3.68
C GLN A 378 -37.56 -14.73 3.32
N ALA A 379 -36.41 -14.40 3.90
CA ALA A 379 -35.71 -13.16 3.61
C ALA A 379 -35.17 -13.11 2.16
N LEU A 380 -34.81 -14.27 1.57
CA LEU A 380 -34.46 -14.33 0.14
C LEU A 380 -35.67 -14.07 -0.78
N ILE A 381 -36.87 -14.50 -0.38
CA ILE A 381 -38.11 -14.21 -1.12
C ILE A 381 -38.36 -12.69 -1.12
N GLU A 382 -38.20 -12.03 0.03
CA GLU A 382 -38.32 -10.57 0.16
C GLU A 382 -37.30 -9.84 -0.71
N VAL A 383 -36.02 -10.23 -0.67
CA VAL A 383 -34.97 -9.67 -1.54
C VAL A 383 -35.29 -9.83 -3.03
N LYS A 384 -35.86 -10.96 -3.44
CA LYS A 384 -36.29 -11.20 -4.83
C LYS A 384 -37.49 -10.32 -5.20
N ALA A 385 -38.47 -10.17 -4.32
CA ALA A 385 -39.64 -9.33 -4.55
C ALA A 385 -39.26 -7.84 -4.70
N GLN A 386 -38.49 -7.32 -3.74
CA GLN A 386 -38.00 -5.94 -3.77
C GLN A 386 -37.06 -5.68 -4.96
N GLY A 387 -36.22 -6.66 -5.30
CA GLY A 387 -35.38 -6.62 -6.50
C GLY A 387 -36.21 -6.53 -7.77
N ASN A 388 -37.30 -7.30 -7.90
CA ASN A 388 -38.19 -7.21 -9.05
C ASN A 388 -38.88 -5.84 -9.15
N ALA A 389 -39.29 -5.24 -8.03
CA ALA A 389 -39.88 -3.89 -8.02
C ALA A 389 -38.90 -2.83 -8.55
N VAL A 390 -37.65 -2.84 -8.06
CA VAL A 390 -36.55 -2.01 -8.56
C VAL A 390 -36.39 -2.16 -10.08
N LEU A 391 -36.40 -3.39 -10.61
CA LEU A 391 -36.21 -3.64 -12.04
C LEU A 391 -37.39 -3.21 -12.91
N GLN A 392 -38.63 -3.26 -12.43
CA GLN A 392 -39.77 -2.76 -13.20
C GLN A 392 -39.80 -1.23 -13.22
N ALA A 393 -39.53 -0.57 -12.10
CA ALA A 393 -39.42 0.90 -12.04
C ALA A 393 -38.28 1.41 -12.93
N ALA A 394 -37.10 0.77 -12.89
CA ALA A 394 -35.97 1.18 -13.72
C ALA A 394 -36.24 1.09 -15.24
N LYS A 395 -37.01 0.09 -15.70
CA LYS A 395 -37.39 -0.04 -17.12
C LYS A 395 -38.27 1.10 -17.63
N ALA A 396 -39.06 1.71 -16.75
CA ALA A 396 -39.90 2.86 -17.11
C ALA A 396 -39.07 4.16 -17.27
N ILE A 397 -37.85 4.20 -16.72
CA ILE A 397 -36.98 5.39 -16.71
C ILE A 397 -35.94 5.30 -17.83
N ASP A 398 -35.09 4.27 -17.84
CA ASP A 398 -34.05 4.09 -18.85
C ASP A 398 -33.64 2.60 -19.03
N PRO A 399 -33.57 2.07 -20.27
CA PRO A 399 -33.20 0.67 -20.51
C PRO A 399 -31.78 0.30 -20.06
N ALA A 400 -30.81 1.21 -20.12
CA ALA A 400 -29.43 0.92 -19.71
C ALA A 400 -29.29 0.92 -18.18
N LEU A 401 -30.00 1.80 -17.48
CA LEU A 401 -30.15 1.81 -16.03
C LEU A 401 -30.81 0.51 -15.55
N ALA A 402 -31.90 0.08 -16.22
CA ALA A 402 -32.55 -1.19 -15.93
C ALA A 402 -31.60 -2.40 -16.11
N ALA A 403 -30.78 -2.41 -17.16
CA ALA A 403 -29.80 -3.47 -17.38
C ALA A 403 -28.67 -3.47 -16.34
N ALA A 404 -28.16 -2.30 -15.92
CA ALA A 404 -27.16 -2.18 -14.86
C ALA A 404 -27.72 -2.63 -13.51
N LEU A 405 -28.94 -2.21 -13.16
CA LEU A 405 -29.65 -2.66 -11.96
C LEU A 405 -29.97 -4.16 -12.02
N GLN A 406 -30.26 -4.74 -13.18
CA GLN A 406 -30.47 -6.18 -13.32
C GLN A 406 -29.21 -6.99 -13.00
N ARG A 407 -28.03 -6.52 -13.42
CA ARG A 407 -26.74 -7.12 -13.01
C ARG A 407 -26.54 -6.98 -11.51
N LEU A 408 -26.70 -5.77 -10.96
CA LEU A 408 -26.59 -5.50 -9.53
C LEU A 408 -27.49 -6.42 -8.70
N VAL A 409 -28.80 -6.46 -8.97
CA VAL A 409 -29.81 -7.22 -8.21
C VAL A 409 -29.64 -8.74 -8.35
N THR A 410 -29.13 -9.21 -9.49
CA THR A 410 -28.84 -10.63 -9.72
C THR A 410 -27.59 -11.07 -8.98
N GLU A 411 -26.48 -10.35 -9.16
CA GLU A 411 -25.17 -10.73 -8.61
C GLU A 411 -25.06 -10.46 -7.10
N ALA A 412 -25.75 -9.45 -6.57
CA ALA A 412 -25.83 -9.16 -5.14
C ALA A 412 -26.47 -10.27 -4.28
N ARG A 413 -26.98 -11.34 -4.91
CA ARG A 413 -27.47 -12.58 -4.29
C ARG A 413 -26.36 -13.60 -4.02
N ASP A 414 -25.14 -13.37 -4.50
CA ASP A 414 -23.99 -14.11 -4.00
C ASP A 414 -23.56 -13.49 -2.65
N LEU A 415 -23.47 -14.32 -1.62
CA LEU A 415 -23.02 -13.94 -0.28
C LEU A 415 -21.48 -13.79 -0.22
N HIS A 416 -20.79 -14.17 -1.29
CA HIS A 416 -19.36 -14.05 -1.51
C HIS A 416 -19.02 -13.06 -2.63
N VAL A 417 -19.94 -12.14 -3.00
CA VAL A 417 -19.62 -11.01 -3.91
C VAL A 417 -18.34 -10.33 -3.41
N ALA A 418 -17.29 -10.46 -4.21
CA ALA A 418 -16.04 -9.73 -4.02
C ALA A 418 -16.35 -8.24 -3.85
N GLY A 419 -15.75 -7.60 -2.84
CA GLY A 419 -16.07 -6.22 -2.48
C GLY A 419 -15.85 -5.25 -3.64
N ARG A 420 -14.89 -5.53 -4.52
CA ARG A 420 -14.72 -4.87 -5.81
C ARG A 420 -15.96 -4.95 -6.69
N ALA A 421 -16.49 -6.15 -6.95
CA ALA A 421 -17.64 -6.34 -7.82
C ALA A 421 -18.88 -5.58 -7.32
N TRP A 422 -19.11 -5.50 -6.01
CA TRP A 422 -20.16 -4.63 -5.44
C TRP A 422 -19.99 -3.16 -5.83
N HIS A 423 -18.77 -2.65 -5.71
CA HIS A 423 -18.42 -1.28 -6.09
C HIS A 423 -18.51 -1.04 -7.60
N GLU A 424 -18.08 -2.00 -8.42
CA GLU A 424 -18.13 -1.93 -9.88
C GLU A 424 -19.58 -1.93 -10.39
N ARG A 425 -20.45 -2.82 -9.89
CA ARG A 425 -21.87 -2.82 -10.27
C ARG A 425 -22.60 -1.54 -9.87
N LEU A 426 -22.30 -0.97 -8.70
CA LEU A 426 -22.83 0.36 -8.34
C LEU A 426 -22.20 1.47 -9.20
N GLY A 427 -20.93 1.34 -9.59
CA GLY A 427 -20.30 2.20 -10.60
C GLY A 427 -21.02 2.16 -11.95
N GLU A 428 -21.43 0.99 -12.42
CA GLU A 428 -22.23 0.82 -13.65
C GLU A 428 -23.61 1.48 -13.54
N VAL A 429 -24.31 1.31 -12.41
CA VAL A 429 -25.61 1.96 -12.17
C VAL A 429 -25.46 3.48 -12.16
N ASN A 430 -24.43 4.00 -11.50
CA ASN A 430 -24.09 5.42 -11.49
C ASN A 430 -23.72 5.95 -12.89
N ALA A 431 -22.99 5.17 -13.69
CA ALA A 431 -22.65 5.53 -15.07
C ALA A 431 -23.88 5.53 -15.99
N ALA A 432 -24.80 4.57 -15.81
CA ALA A 432 -26.06 4.51 -16.53
C ALA A 432 -26.99 5.68 -16.15
N ALA A 433 -27.18 5.94 -14.85
CA ALA A 433 -27.96 7.08 -14.36
C ALA A 433 -27.42 8.41 -14.90
N ARG A 434 -26.10 8.63 -14.84
CA ARG A 434 -25.45 9.82 -15.41
C ARG A 434 -25.65 9.92 -16.93
N LYS A 435 -25.58 8.81 -17.67
CA LYS A 435 -25.81 8.79 -19.14
C LYS A 435 -27.28 9.09 -19.49
N ALA A 436 -28.22 8.67 -18.65
CA ALA A 436 -29.63 9.02 -18.75
C ALA A 436 -29.95 10.46 -18.26
N GLY A 437 -28.93 11.25 -17.88
CA GLY A 437 -29.10 12.62 -17.39
C GLY A 437 -29.68 12.72 -15.96
N LEU A 438 -29.80 11.61 -15.24
CA LEU A 438 -30.47 11.59 -13.94
C LEU A 438 -29.55 12.12 -12.82
N PRO A 439 -30.06 12.96 -11.90
CA PRO A 439 -29.26 13.56 -10.83
C PRO A 439 -29.18 12.64 -9.58
N TYR A 440 -28.79 11.38 -9.72
CA TYR A 440 -28.70 10.44 -8.58
C TYR A 440 -27.37 9.71 -8.49
N TYR A 441 -26.89 9.54 -7.27
CA TYR A 441 -25.68 8.80 -6.94
C TYR A 441 -25.95 7.72 -5.89
N LEU A 442 -25.46 6.51 -6.15
CA LEU A 442 -25.43 5.42 -5.19
C LEU A 442 -24.02 5.29 -4.63
N ASP A 443 -23.85 5.54 -3.33
CA ASP A 443 -22.57 5.32 -2.66
C ASP A 443 -22.46 3.88 -2.14
N PRO A 444 -21.54 3.06 -2.67
CA PRO A 444 -21.24 1.74 -2.10
C PRO A 444 -20.54 1.86 -0.75
N SER A 445 -20.91 1.04 0.23
CA SER A 445 -20.15 0.86 1.47
C SER A 445 -19.98 -0.61 1.83
N VAL A 446 -18.84 -0.94 2.45
CA VAL A 446 -18.50 -2.27 2.94
C VAL A 446 -18.20 -2.15 4.42
N LEU A 447 -19.03 -2.78 5.25
CA LEU A 447 -18.84 -2.82 6.70
C LEU A 447 -18.30 -4.19 7.07
N THR A 448 -17.18 -4.23 7.81
CA THR A 448 -16.64 -5.49 8.32
C THR A 448 -16.95 -5.59 9.80
N PHE A 449 -17.71 -6.61 10.20
CA PHE A 449 -18.06 -6.89 11.59
C PHE A 449 -17.55 -8.27 11.98
N ALA A 450 -17.08 -8.43 13.22
CA ALA A 450 -16.90 -9.76 13.80
C ALA A 450 -18.26 -10.29 14.28
N HIS A 451 -18.63 -11.50 13.85
CA HIS A 451 -19.80 -12.24 14.33
C HIS A 451 -19.37 -13.69 14.53
N ASP A 452 -19.65 -14.28 15.69
CA ASP A 452 -19.23 -15.66 16.05
C ASP A 452 -17.72 -15.93 15.87
N GLY A 453 -16.86 -14.93 16.10
CA GLY A 453 -15.40 -15.05 15.88
C GLY A 453 -14.98 -15.03 14.40
N GLU A 454 -15.87 -14.61 13.51
CA GLU A 454 -15.62 -14.48 12.07
C GLU A 454 -15.81 -13.04 11.59
N LYS A 455 -14.83 -12.50 10.85
CA LYS A 455 -15.03 -11.26 10.09
C LYS A 455 -15.96 -11.51 8.92
N ARG A 456 -17.11 -10.84 8.95
CA ARG A 456 -18.10 -10.83 7.87
C ARG A 456 -18.14 -9.46 7.21
N ARG A 457 -18.03 -9.44 5.89
CA ARG A 457 -18.17 -8.24 5.06
C ARG A 457 -19.64 -8.10 4.69
N HIS A 458 -20.24 -6.98 5.07
CA HIS A 458 -21.61 -6.63 4.77
C HIS A 458 -21.64 -5.48 3.77
N PHE A 459 -22.32 -5.72 2.65
CA PHE A 459 -22.41 -4.78 1.55
C PHE A 459 -23.67 -3.93 1.69
N ARG A 460 -23.50 -2.62 1.76
CA ARG A 460 -24.58 -1.63 1.77
C ARG A 460 -24.39 -0.65 0.61
N MET A 461 -25.46 0.05 0.26
CA MET A 461 -25.38 1.31 -0.47
C MET A 461 -26.14 2.41 0.27
N ARG A 462 -25.71 3.66 0.10
CA ARG A 462 -26.49 4.86 0.40
C ARG A 462 -26.98 5.48 -0.89
N SER A 463 -28.14 6.12 -0.87
CA SER A 463 -28.74 6.76 -2.04
C SER A 463 -28.78 8.27 -1.86
N TYR A 464 -28.39 8.98 -2.90
CA TYR A 464 -28.20 10.42 -2.90
C TYR A 464 -28.80 11.06 -4.14
N ARG A 465 -29.44 12.23 -3.98
CA ARG A 465 -29.75 13.14 -5.08
C ARG A 465 -28.62 14.16 -5.21
N VAL A 466 -28.10 14.33 -6.42
CA VAL A 466 -27.04 15.27 -6.74
C VAL A 466 -27.67 16.64 -7.01
N ASP A 467 -27.58 17.53 -6.02
CA ASP A 467 -28.08 18.90 -6.10
C ASP A 467 -27.21 19.73 -7.07
N ARG A 468 -25.88 19.75 -6.84
CA ARG A 468 -24.96 20.61 -7.58
C ARG A 468 -23.62 19.94 -7.84
N VAL A 469 -23.16 20.01 -9.09
CA VAL A 469 -21.78 19.66 -9.47
C VAL A 469 -20.93 20.91 -9.58
N ARG A 470 -19.89 21.05 -8.76
CA ARG A 470 -18.83 22.04 -8.95
C ARG A 470 -17.64 21.37 -9.65
N ARG A 471 -16.98 22.09 -10.56
CA ARG A 471 -15.82 21.62 -11.31
C ARG A 471 -14.63 22.51 -11.01
N PHE A 472 -13.45 21.92 -10.94
CA PHE A 472 -12.20 22.58 -10.58
C PHE A 472 -11.10 22.11 -11.51
N GLU A 473 -10.05 22.92 -11.64
CA GLU A 473 -8.81 22.56 -12.32
C GLU A 473 -7.66 22.87 -11.37
N ALA A 474 -6.78 21.89 -11.16
CA ALA A 474 -5.59 22.02 -10.31
C ALA A 474 -4.46 21.23 -10.98
N ASP A 475 -3.29 21.86 -11.12
CA ASP A 475 -2.09 21.28 -11.76
C ASP A 475 -2.34 20.65 -13.14
N GLY A 476 -3.26 21.23 -13.93
CA GLY A 476 -3.67 20.74 -15.25
C GLY A 476 -4.57 19.49 -15.23
N ALA A 477 -4.94 18.99 -14.04
CA ALA A 477 -5.93 17.94 -13.86
C ALA A 477 -7.30 18.54 -13.50
N ARG A 478 -8.38 17.91 -14.00
CA ARG A 478 -9.76 18.28 -13.68
C ARG A 478 -10.20 17.57 -12.41
N PHE A 479 -11.07 18.22 -11.63
CA PHE A 479 -11.68 17.65 -10.43
C PHE A 479 -13.15 18.09 -10.33
N ALA A 480 -13.92 17.44 -9.46
CA ALA A 480 -15.29 17.84 -9.18
C ALA A 480 -15.69 17.55 -7.73
N THR A 481 -16.56 18.38 -7.17
CA THR A 481 -17.35 18.05 -5.97
C THR A 481 -18.81 17.88 -6.36
N LEU A 482 -19.49 16.93 -5.72
CA LEU A 482 -20.94 16.78 -5.79
C LEU A 482 -21.53 17.14 -4.44
N ARG A 483 -22.34 18.20 -4.40
CA ARG A 483 -23.22 18.46 -3.28
C ARG A 483 -24.43 17.54 -3.41
N VAL A 484 -24.68 16.75 -2.38
CA VAL A 484 -25.65 15.66 -2.40
C VAL A 484 -26.60 15.72 -1.22
N GLU A 485 -27.87 15.44 -1.48
CA GLU A 485 -28.92 15.28 -0.49
C GLU A 485 -29.14 13.77 -0.26
N ARG A 486 -29.11 13.31 1.01
CA ARG A 486 -29.34 11.89 1.32
C ARG A 486 -30.82 11.56 1.15
N LEU A 487 -31.13 10.54 0.34
CA LEU A 487 -32.50 10.08 0.13
C LEU A 487 -32.90 8.91 1.05
N ASP A 488 -31.93 8.16 1.57
CA ASP A 488 -32.23 7.07 2.51
C ASP A 488 -32.36 7.53 3.97
N GLN A 489 -33.30 6.90 4.67
CA GLN A 489 -33.50 7.00 6.12
C GLN A 489 -32.69 5.95 6.88
N LEU A 490 -31.50 5.55 6.40
CA LEU A 490 -30.64 4.68 7.20
C LEU A 490 -30.04 5.50 8.35
N GLU A 491 -30.04 4.94 9.56
CA GLU A 491 -29.48 5.59 10.75
C GLU A 491 -28.10 6.20 10.45
N ALA A 492 -27.87 7.40 10.99
CA ALA A 492 -26.70 8.24 10.73
C ALA A 492 -25.39 7.61 11.26
N GLY A 493 -24.90 6.62 10.52
CA GLY A 493 -23.61 5.99 10.73
C GLY A 493 -22.49 6.97 10.40
N GLN A 494 -22.09 7.71 11.43
CA GLN A 494 -21.09 8.79 11.49
C GLN A 494 -21.44 10.05 10.68
N PRO A 495 -21.60 11.22 11.34
CA PRO A 495 -21.75 12.49 10.65
C PRO A 495 -20.41 12.93 10.10
N MET A 496 -20.24 12.75 8.79
CA MET A 496 -19.14 13.34 8.03
C MET A 496 -19.76 14.31 7.04
N LEU A 497 -19.39 15.59 7.14
CA LEU A 497 -19.92 16.68 6.30
C LEU A 497 -19.74 16.38 4.80
N GLY A 498 -18.66 15.68 4.47
CA GLY A 498 -18.39 15.12 3.16
C GLY A 498 -17.68 13.78 3.28
N PHE A 499 -17.31 13.22 2.12
CA PHE A 499 -16.27 12.21 2.04
C PHE A 499 -15.75 12.09 0.61
N SER A 500 -14.55 11.55 0.51
CA SER A 500 -13.82 11.35 -0.73
C SER A 500 -13.16 9.97 -0.70
N ARG A 501 -13.02 9.36 -1.87
CA ARG A 501 -12.31 8.09 -2.05
C ARG A 501 -11.40 8.17 -3.25
N ASP A 502 -10.22 7.58 -3.13
CA ASP A 502 -9.17 7.62 -4.16
C ASP A 502 -9.63 7.03 -5.50
N ARG A 503 -10.57 6.08 -5.45
CA ARG A 503 -11.23 5.45 -6.60
C ARG A 503 -12.45 6.19 -7.17
N GLN A 504 -12.97 7.23 -6.50
CA GLN A 504 -14.06 8.06 -7.02
C GLN A 504 -13.48 9.19 -7.90
N PRO A 505 -14.17 9.60 -8.98
CA PRO A 505 -13.71 10.70 -9.84
C PRO A 505 -14.16 12.09 -9.31
N PHE A 506 -14.74 12.15 -8.12
CA PHE A 506 -15.25 13.35 -7.46
C PHE A 506 -15.20 13.20 -5.93
N ALA A 507 -15.25 14.33 -5.26
CA ALA A 507 -15.55 14.47 -3.84
C ALA A 507 -17.07 14.55 -3.60
N LEU A 508 -17.55 14.12 -2.43
CA LEU A 508 -18.96 14.19 -2.03
C LEU A 508 -19.11 15.12 -0.83
N VAL A 509 -20.13 15.99 -0.87
CA VAL A 509 -20.46 16.98 0.16
C VAL A 509 -21.92 16.77 0.55
N ASN A 510 -22.18 16.29 1.76
CA ASN A 510 -23.50 15.83 2.20
C ASN A 510 -24.28 16.97 2.85
N LEU A 511 -25.26 17.50 2.13
CA LEU A 511 -26.06 18.66 2.53
C LEU A 511 -26.90 18.40 3.78
N ALA A 512 -27.28 17.15 4.07
CA ALA A 512 -27.99 16.81 5.29
C ALA A 512 -27.09 17.00 6.53
N GLU A 513 -25.88 16.44 6.50
CA GLU A 513 -24.91 16.52 7.61
C GLU A 513 -24.40 17.96 7.80
N ILE A 514 -24.37 18.76 6.73
CA ILE A 514 -24.07 20.20 6.81
C ILE A 514 -25.16 20.95 7.58
N ARG A 515 -26.45 20.65 7.37
CA ARG A 515 -27.55 21.27 8.12
C ARG A 515 -27.58 20.80 9.57
N ASP A 516 -27.30 19.51 9.82
CA ASP A 516 -27.19 18.97 11.17
C ASP A 516 -26.03 19.64 11.93
N PHE A 517 -24.88 19.87 11.27
CA PHE A 517 -23.75 20.59 11.85
C PHE A 517 -23.98 22.10 12.00
N GLU A 518 -24.65 22.74 11.04
CA GLU A 518 -25.12 24.12 11.15
C GLU A 518 -26.00 24.30 12.39
N GLN A 519 -26.99 23.42 12.59
CA GLN A 519 -27.86 23.44 13.76
C GLN A 519 -27.04 23.25 15.06
N ASN A 520 -26.11 22.29 15.10
CA ASN A 520 -25.24 22.08 16.26
C ASN A 520 -24.39 23.33 16.60
N LEU A 521 -23.94 24.10 15.60
CA LEU A 521 -23.24 25.37 15.83
C LEU A 521 -24.20 26.47 16.33
N LEU A 522 -25.41 26.57 15.77
CA LEU A 522 -26.41 27.54 16.22
C LEU A 522 -26.87 27.26 17.66
N ASP A 523 -27.07 25.98 18.00
CA ASP A 523 -27.43 25.53 19.34
C ASP A 523 -26.30 25.82 20.34
N GLY A 524 -25.06 25.44 20.02
CA GLY A 524 -23.88 25.72 20.86
C GLY A 524 -23.62 27.20 21.09
N ALA A 525 -23.92 28.06 20.10
CA ALA A 525 -23.86 29.51 20.24
C ALA A 525 -25.00 30.10 21.10
N SER A 526 -26.09 29.36 21.28
CA SER A 526 -27.24 29.77 22.12
C SER A 526 -27.14 29.31 23.58
N GLU A 527 -26.24 28.37 23.90
CA GLU A 527 -25.97 27.95 25.27
C GLU A 527 -25.44 29.11 26.15
N GLN A 528 -25.60 28.99 27.47
CA GLN A 528 -25.15 29.99 28.45
C GLN A 528 -24.26 29.33 29.52
N PRO A 529 -22.91 29.47 29.45
CA PRO A 529 -22.15 30.17 28.40
C PRO A 529 -22.16 29.42 27.04
N PRO A 530 -21.90 30.11 25.91
CA PRO A 530 -21.86 29.47 24.60
C PRO A 530 -20.68 28.52 24.49
N VAL A 531 -20.84 27.40 23.77
CA VAL A 531 -19.83 26.34 23.61
C VAL A 531 -19.77 25.77 22.19
N CYS A 532 -18.61 25.27 21.78
CA CYS A 532 -18.45 24.57 20.50
C CYS A 532 -18.76 23.06 20.59
N GLY A 533 -20.02 22.68 20.81
CA GLY A 533 -20.44 21.27 20.85
C GLY A 533 -20.43 20.63 22.25
N GLU A 534 -20.59 19.30 22.31
CA GLU A 534 -21.23 18.57 23.42
C GLU A 534 -20.50 18.52 24.79
N ALA A 535 -19.28 19.06 24.94
CA ALA A 535 -18.52 18.88 26.18
C ALA A 535 -18.99 19.82 27.32
N ARG A 536 -20.03 19.39 28.01
CA ARG A 536 -20.75 20.15 29.07
C ARG A 536 -20.07 20.14 30.45
N THR A 537 -19.02 19.34 30.67
CA THR A 537 -18.30 19.27 31.96
C THR A 537 -16.80 18.95 31.80
N GLY A 538 -16.02 19.22 32.85
CA GLY A 538 -14.61 18.81 32.95
C GLY A 538 -13.59 19.86 32.46
N ALA A 539 -12.32 19.45 32.42
CA ALA A 539 -11.17 20.36 32.20
C ALA A 539 -11.14 21.03 30.81
N ALA A 540 -11.85 20.49 29.82
CA ALA A 540 -11.94 21.08 28.48
C ALA A 540 -12.92 22.29 28.42
N LEU A 541 -13.85 22.40 29.37
CA LEU A 541 -14.95 23.38 29.32
C LEU A 541 -14.48 24.85 29.14
N PRO A 542 -13.42 25.35 29.80
CA PRO A 542 -12.94 26.73 29.57
C PRO A 542 -12.50 26.98 28.13
N GLY A 543 -11.86 26.00 27.48
CA GLY A 543 -11.49 26.08 26.06
C GLY A 543 -12.72 26.05 25.15
N MET A 544 -13.70 25.20 25.46
CA MET A 544 -14.97 25.09 24.74
C MET A 544 -15.79 26.39 24.81
N VAL A 545 -15.77 27.08 25.97
CA VAL A 545 -16.42 28.39 26.16
C VAL A 545 -15.71 29.51 25.39
N ARG A 546 -14.37 29.52 25.38
CA ARG A 546 -13.61 30.46 24.53
C ARG A 546 -13.90 30.23 23.04
N CYS A 547 -14.03 28.97 22.63
CA CYS A 547 -14.46 28.61 21.29
C CYS A 547 -15.90 29.09 21.02
N GLY A 548 -16.85 28.88 21.93
CA GLY A 548 -18.23 29.37 21.79
C GLY A 548 -18.32 30.90 21.65
N ALA A 549 -17.49 31.65 22.38
CA ALA A 549 -17.37 33.10 22.23
C ALA A 549 -16.69 33.54 20.90
N LEU A 550 -15.91 32.68 20.25
CA LEU A 550 -15.47 32.89 18.85
C LEU A 550 -16.60 32.55 17.87
N LEU A 551 -17.34 31.47 18.11
CA LEU A 551 -18.47 31.05 17.29
C LEU A 551 -19.54 32.16 17.22
N VAL A 552 -19.98 32.72 18.35
CA VAL A 552 -20.91 33.88 18.37
C VAL A 552 -20.41 35.02 17.46
N ARG A 553 -19.13 35.41 17.58
CA ARG A 553 -18.53 36.47 16.74
C ARG A 553 -18.42 36.11 15.25
N VAL A 554 -18.38 34.82 14.90
CA VAL A 554 -18.43 34.36 13.51
C VAL A 554 -19.87 34.37 12.99
N LEU A 555 -20.87 34.10 13.85
CA LEU A 555 -22.28 34.18 13.49
C LEU A 555 -22.78 35.62 13.30
N ASP A 556 -22.19 36.58 14.04
CA ASP A 556 -22.40 38.04 13.95
C ASP A 556 -21.95 38.61 12.59
N GLY A 557 -22.70 38.28 11.54
CA GLY A 557 -22.45 38.70 10.14
C GLY A 557 -22.62 37.59 9.10
N HIS A 558 -22.66 36.32 9.53
CA HIS A 558 -22.71 35.17 8.62
C HIS A 558 -23.86 34.18 8.87
N ARG A 559 -24.71 34.40 9.89
CA ARG A 559 -25.80 33.47 10.27
C ARG A 559 -26.70 33.01 9.11
N GLU A 560 -27.11 33.91 8.23
CA GLU A 560 -27.99 33.59 7.08
C GLU A 560 -27.28 32.81 5.95
N GLN A 561 -25.95 32.76 5.97
CA GLN A 561 -25.12 32.14 4.92
C GLN A 561 -24.35 30.91 5.45
N LEU A 562 -24.57 30.52 6.71
CA LEU A 562 -23.74 29.56 7.43
C LEU A 562 -23.69 28.19 6.73
N ALA A 563 -24.83 27.62 6.34
CA ALA A 563 -24.91 26.41 5.52
C ALA A 563 -24.04 26.46 4.25
N GLU A 564 -24.08 27.57 3.50
CA GLU A 564 -23.31 27.72 2.26
C GLU A 564 -21.81 27.89 2.53
N LEU A 565 -21.45 28.60 3.61
CA LEU A 565 -20.05 28.74 4.04
C LEU A 565 -19.47 27.39 4.49
N ILE A 566 -20.20 26.63 5.30
CA ILE A 566 -19.84 25.25 5.67
C ILE A 566 -19.74 24.38 4.41
N ALA A 567 -20.70 24.44 3.49
CA ALA A 567 -20.67 23.68 2.24
C ALA A 567 -19.44 24.03 1.38
N ARG A 568 -18.95 25.28 1.39
CA ARG A 568 -17.72 25.70 0.70
C ARG A 568 -16.44 25.20 1.39
N LEU A 569 -16.41 25.18 2.72
CA LEU A 569 -15.31 24.57 3.48
C LEU A 569 -15.22 23.08 3.16
N THR A 570 -16.34 22.36 3.26
CA THR A 570 -16.40 20.93 2.94
C THR A 570 -16.10 20.65 1.47
N ASP A 571 -16.59 21.48 0.53
CA ASP A 571 -16.18 21.41 -0.89
C ASP A 571 -14.64 21.46 -1.01
N ARG A 572 -13.98 22.40 -0.32
CA ARG A 572 -12.53 22.61 -0.39
C ARG A 572 -11.74 21.50 0.28
N HIS A 573 -12.19 21.04 1.44
CA HIS A 573 -11.64 19.93 2.22
C HIS A 573 -11.64 18.63 1.39
N GLU A 574 -12.80 18.22 0.91
CA GLU A 574 -12.95 16.95 0.17
C GLU A 574 -12.31 17.00 -1.21
N LEU A 575 -12.29 18.17 -1.85
CA LEU A 575 -11.49 18.40 -3.06
C LEU A 575 -10.00 18.19 -2.80
N GLN A 576 -9.46 18.62 -1.65
CA GLN A 576 -8.05 18.45 -1.34
C GLN A 576 -7.68 16.97 -1.18
N HIS A 577 -8.51 16.16 -0.51
CA HIS A 577 -8.32 14.71 -0.44
C HIS A 577 -8.25 14.04 -1.82
N GLN A 578 -8.98 14.56 -2.82
CA GLN A 578 -8.94 14.09 -4.21
C GLN A 578 -7.67 14.53 -4.96
N ILE A 579 -7.13 15.70 -4.64
CA ILE A 579 -5.88 16.24 -5.19
C ILE A 579 -4.66 15.48 -4.63
N ASP A 580 -4.59 15.32 -3.31
CA ASP A 580 -3.46 14.69 -2.61
C ASP A 580 -3.35 13.19 -2.91
N GLY A 581 -4.49 12.50 -2.93
CA GLY A 581 -4.59 11.06 -3.14
C GLY A 581 -3.87 10.21 -2.08
N PRO A 582 -3.67 8.91 -2.37
CA PRO A 582 -3.09 7.94 -1.43
C PRO A 582 -1.56 7.95 -1.41
N LEU A 583 -0.91 8.66 -2.35
CA LEU A 583 0.55 8.71 -2.51
C LEU A 583 1.18 10.02 -1.99
N MET A 584 0.40 10.85 -1.30
CA MET A 584 0.86 12.11 -0.71
C MET A 584 2.13 11.91 0.17
N PRO A 585 3.20 12.70 -0.01
CA PRO A 585 4.35 12.69 0.89
C PRO A 585 3.97 13.04 2.33
N MET A 586 4.58 12.38 3.32
CA MET A 586 4.36 12.74 4.73
C MET A 586 5.07 14.05 5.07
N ALA A 587 4.35 14.97 5.68
CA ALA A 587 4.89 16.21 6.22
C ALA A 587 5.71 15.92 7.49
N GLY A 588 6.83 16.64 7.65
CA GLY A 588 7.72 16.49 8.80
C GLY A 588 7.01 16.70 10.15
N ALA A 589 6.04 17.62 10.21
CA ALA A 589 5.23 17.85 11.40
C ALA A 589 4.42 16.61 11.84
N VAL A 590 3.88 15.84 10.89
CA VAL A 590 3.13 14.61 11.21
C VAL A 590 4.06 13.50 11.69
N LEU A 591 5.23 13.36 11.05
CA LEU A 591 6.26 12.39 11.46
C LEU A 591 6.82 12.70 12.87
N ALA A 592 7.01 13.97 13.18
CA ALA A 592 7.46 14.45 14.49
C ALA A 592 6.38 14.32 15.58
N ALA A 593 5.10 14.55 15.26
CA ALA A 593 3.99 14.46 16.21
C ALA A 593 3.51 13.02 16.47
N LEU A 594 3.81 12.07 15.57
CA LEU A 594 3.34 10.67 15.65
C LEU A 594 4.47 9.62 15.58
N PRO A 595 5.56 9.76 16.37
CA PRO A 595 6.62 8.74 16.41
C PRO A 595 6.05 7.41 16.92
N GLY A 596 6.51 6.29 16.35
CA GLY A 596 6.07 4.94 16.73
C GLY A 596 4.62 4.58 16.40
N ARG A 597 3.82 5.48 15.80
CA ARG A 597 2.47 5.17 15.32
C ARG A 597 2.51 4.39 14.01
N SER A 598 1.43 3.67 13.70
CA SER A 598 1.36 2.88 12.46
C SER A 598 1.41 3.77 11.21
N PRO A 599 2.06 3.34 10.11
CA PRO A 599 2.13 4.11 8.87
C PRO A 599 0.74 4.48 8.32
N ALA A 600 -0.26 3.62 8.49
CA ALA A 600 -1.64 3.88 8.10
C ALA A 600 -2.28 5.04 8.90
N LEU A 601 -2.01 5.13 10.21
CA LEU A 601 -2.49 6.26 11.02
C LEU A 601 -1.77 7.56 10.66
N GLN A 602 -0.44 7.50 10.46
CA GLN A 602 0.35 8.66 10.00
C GLN A 602 -0.16 9.16 8.64
N ALA A 603 -0.34 8.27 7.66
CA ALA A 603 -0.84 8.63 6.34
C ALA A 603 -2.26 9.22 6.36
N ARG A 604 -3.14 8.68 7.20
CA ARG A 604 -4.48 9.26 7.42
C ARG A 604 -4.37 10.66 8.01
N VAL A 605 -3.66 10.84 9.13
CA VAL A 605 -3.49 12.16 9.76
C VAL A 605 -2.84 13.16 8.79
N ASN A 606 -1.90 12.73 7.94
CA ASN A 606 -1.25 13.59 6.97
C ASN A 606 -2.21 14.15 5.91
N ARG A 607 -3.07 13.28 5.32
CA ARG A 607 -4.09 13.71 4.35
C ARG A 607 -5.11 14.66 4.99
N GLU A 608 -5.53 14.35 6.21
CA GLU A 608 -6.49 15.17 6.96
C GLU A 608 -5.88 16.54 7.31
N VAL A 609 -4.62 16.60 7.78
CA VAL A 609 -3.92 17.87 8.01
C VAL A 609 -3.87 18.70 6.72
N SER A 610 -3.57 18.08 5.58
CA SER A 610 -3.61 18.75 4.26
C SER A 610 -4.99 19.30 3.92
N ALA A 611 -6.03 18.48 4.07
CA ALA A 611 -7.41 18.85 3.76
C ALA A 611 -7.94 19.99 4.66
N TYR A 612 -7.62 19.96 5.95
CA TYR A 612 -7.93 21.07 6.85
C TYR A 612 -7.08 22.32 6.59
N CYS A 613 -5.82 22.21 6.18
CA CYS A 613 -5.04 23.37 5.72
C CYS A 613 -5.64 24.00 4.46
N ALA A 614 -6.20 23.19 3.55
CA ALA A 614 -6.96 23.67 2.40
C ALA A 614 -8.30 24.31 2.81
N GLU A 615 -9.00 23.74 3.80
CA GLU A 615 -10.23 24.29 4.39
C GLU A 615 -9.99 25.69 5.00
N LEU A 616 -8.94 25.84 5.81
CA LEU A 616 -8.52 27.12 6.42
C LEU A 616 -8.06 28.17 5.41
N THR A 617 -7.81 27.79 4.15
CA THR A 617 -7.41 28.69 3.05
C THR A 617 -8.48 28.78 1.96
N ALA A 618 -9.73 28.36 2.25
CA ALA A 618 -10.86 28.53 1.34
C ALA A 618 -11.16 30.02 1.08
N ALA A 619 -11.20 30.40 -0.20
CA ALA A 619 -11.59 31.75 -0.60
C ALA A 619 -13.04 32.06 -0.19
N ASP A 620 -13.29 33.32 0.18
CA ASP A 620 -14.60 33.85 0.58
C ASP A 620 -15.27 33.14 1.77
N VAL A 621 -14.49 32.46 2.64
CA VAL A 621 -14.98 31.92 3.91
C VAL A 621 -14.09 32.39 5.07
N PRO A 622 -14.66 32.79 6.23
CA PRO A 622 -13.85 33.12 7.40
C PRO A 622 -13.02 31.91 7.88
N PRO A 623 -11.68 32.01 7.98
CA PRO A 623 -10.83 30.87 8.37
C PRO A 623 -11.13 30.38 9.80
N HIS A 624 -11.66 31.25 10.65
CA HIS A 624 -12.17 30.91 11.97
C HIS A 624 -13.20 29.78 11.94
N LEU A 625 -14.04 29.67 10.90
CA LEU A 625 -15.08 28.65 10.81
C LEU A 625 -14.49 27.23 10.70
N GLY A 626 -13.38 27.04 9.98
CA GLY A 626 -12.65 25.77 9.96
C GLY A 626 -11.94 25.46 11.30
N LEU A 627 -11.50 26.47 12.04
CA LEU A 627 -10.95 26.28 13.39
C LEU A 627 -12.04 25.85 14.40
N LEU A 628 -13.26 26.38 14.27
CA LEU A 628 -14.41 25.98 15.09
C LEU A 628 -14.78 24.51 14.86
N HIS A 629 -14.61 23.99 13.64
CA HIS A 629 -14.78 22.57 13.30
C HIS A 629 -13.69 21.67 13.95
N LEU A 630 -12.44 22.13 14.03
CA LEU A 630 -11.33 21.38 14.63
C LEU A 630 -11.26 21.44 16.17
N ALA A 631 -11.70 22.52 16.79
CA ALA A 631 -11.56 22.76 18.24
C ALA A 631 -12.14 21.64 19.13
N PRO A 632 -13.31 21.03 18.86
CA PRO A 632 -13.85 19.94 19.68
C PRO A 632 -12.93 18.71 19.70
N PHE A 633 -12.25 18.42 18.58
CA PHE A 633 -11.32 17.30 18.48
C PHE A 633 -10.01 17.56 19.25
N ALA A 634 -9.48 18.78 19.20
CA ALA A 634 -8.30 19.16 19.98
C ALA A 634 -8.56 19.02 21.50
N LEU A 635 -9.71 19.53 21.95
CA LEU A 635 -10.08 19.64 23.36
C LEU A 635 -10.59 18.32 23.97
N ASN A 636 -11.39 17.54 23.23
CA ASN A 636 -12.07 16.36 23.78
C ASN A 636 -11.66 15.02 23.14
N GLY A 637 -11.08 15.01 21.94
CA GLY A 637 -10.95 13.82 21.08
C GLY A 637 -9.87 12.79 21.47
N ARG A 638 -9.80 12.35 22.74
CA ARG A 638 -8.79 11.38 23.19
C ARG A 638 -8.80 10.10 22.32
N GLY A 639 -7.67 9.80 21.69
CA GLY A 639 -7.46 8.60 20.88
C GLY A 639 -8.03 8.64 19.45
N HIS A 640 -8.77 9.68 19.06
CA HIS A 640 -9.28 9.83 17.70
C HIS A 640 -8.23 10.48 16.79
N TYR A 641 -8.13 10.04 15.53
CA TYR A 641 -7.13 10.57 14.60
C TYR A 641 -7.30 12.08 14.34
N LEU A 642 -8.54 12.60 14.30
CA LEU A 642 -8.80 14.04 14.16
C LEU A 642 -8.26 14.88 15.34
N ALA A 643 -8.04 14.30 16.52
CA ALA A 643 -7.39 15.05 17.61
C ALA A 643 -5.88 15.21 17.38
N HIS A 644 -5.24 14.26 16.69
CA HIS A 644 -3.86 14.44 16.24
C HIS A 644 -3.80 15.52 15.15
N VAL A 645 -4.72 15.48 14.17
CA VAL A 645 -4.86 16.51 13.13
C VAL A 645 -5.04 17.90 13.75
N ALA A 646 -6.03 18.06 14.62
CA ALA A 646 -6.33 19.34 15.26
C ALA A 646 -5.15 19.86 16.10
N ARG A 647 -4.48 19.00 16.89
CA ARG A 647 -3.29 19.39 17.67
C ARG A 647 -2.12 19.84 16.78
N ILE A 648 -1.87 19.14 15.67
CA ILE A 648 -0.81 19.52 14.72
C ILE A 648 -1.11 20.90 14.11
N ILE A 649 -2.36 21.15 13.73
CA ILE A 649 -2.80 22.43 13.15
C ILE A 649 -2.72 23.57 14.18
N PHE A 650 -3.27 23.39 15.39
CA PHE A 650 -3.19 24.41 16.43
C PHE A 650 -1.75 24.67 16.91
N ALA A 651 -0.88 23.65 16.95
CA ALA A 651 0.55 23.83 17.22
C ALA A 651 1.23 24.70 16.16
N ALA A 652 0.97 24.41 14.88
CA ALA A 652 1.55 25.15 13.76
C ALA A 652 1.05 26.61 13.71
N LEU A 653 -0.22 26.86 13.98
CA LEU A 653 -0.82 28.20 14.00
C LEU A 653 -0.45 29.02 15.24
N GLY A 654 -0.18 28.37 16.37
CA GLY A 654 0.13 29.03 17.64
C GLY A 654 1.61 29.33 17.87
N GLU A 655 2.49 28.95 16.93
CA GLU A 655 3.97 28.97 17.06
C GLU A 655 4.52 28.23 18.30
N ARG A 656 3.69 27.40 18.95
CA ARG A 656 4.04 26.65 20.16
C ARG A 656 4.30 25.20 19.83
N SER A 657 5.46 24.69 20.24
CA SER A 657 5.74 23.25 20.25
C SER A 657 4.79 22.55 21.22
N VAL A 658 3.83 21.79 20.70
CA VAL A 658 3.00 20.90 21.51
C VAL A 658 3.83 19.67 21.87
N THR A 659 4.56 19.78 22.98
CA THR A 659 5.37 18.70 23.53
C THR A 659 4.47 17.66 24.19
N THR A 660 4.44 16.43 23.68
CA THR A 660 4.16 15.24 24.50
C THR A 660 5.00 14.07 24.01
N ALA A 661 6.12 13.82 24.68
CA ALA A 661 6.72 12.48 24.76
C ALA A 661 6.43 11.84 26.14
N ASP A 662 6.31 12.66 27.20
CA ASP A 662 6.48 12.21 28.60
C ASP A 662 5.21 12.24 29.46
N GLY A 663 4.06 12.63 28.90
CA GLY A 663 2.75 12.42 29.54
C GLY A 663 2.13 13.58 30.32
N GLU A 664 2.73 14.77 30.35
CA GLU A 664 2.05 15.99 30.81
C GLU A 664 1.88 17.01 29.67
N THR A 665 0.73 17.68 29.65
CA THR A 665 0.42 18.81 28.76
C THR A 665 0.31 20.08 29.59
N ASP A 666 1.15 21.07 29.30
CA ASP A 666 0.83 22.45 29.65
C ASP A 666 -0.36 22.94 28.80
N GLN A 667 -1.21 23.79 29.35
CA GLN A 667 -2.52 24.10 28.76
C GLN A 667 -2.42 25.13 27.63
N ALA A 668 -2.89 24.75 26.44
CA ALA A 668 -3.19 25.65 25.33
C ALA A 668 -4.60 26.24 25.47
#